data_AF-A0A9P8L2E4-F1
#
_entry.id   AF-A0A9P8L2E4-F1
#
_cell.length_a   1.000
_cell.length_b   1.000
_cell.length_c   1.000
_cell.angle_alpha   90.00
_cell.angle_beta   90.00
_cell.angle_gamma   90.00
#
_symmetry.space_group_name_H-M   'P 1'
#
loop_
_entity.id
_entity.type
_entity.pdbx_description
1 polymer ?
#
loop_
_entity_poly.entity_id
_entity_poly.type
_entity_poly.pdbx_seq_one_letter_code
_entity_poly.pdbx_strand_id
1 'polypeptide(L)'
;MSGFRHAPHFRAIATACILSIYLLYLWAPDLFLHETHSKTRGNVQFAFPDEDQRGKLNGGDARKADRVVETMKRTFWKYRIRSWGFDDIKPVSGGQGTSRNGWGAFIVDTSTTLALMGMWEELRLEVDHITDKIDFTTAEGGVNTFETTIRYLGALVSLVELIDNEIVPPTVLSQGTRDRILAQAITLADKLGPSFSSPTGMPWPLMNFTTGFPYAEATEKWDSGRVVVFPAHAGSNYLEYKVLSHLSGNPLYINRATRSWATLVWNKYIEEWPGLVDAPIDLFNGAPADKQRGWDRKHDSYYEYLLKAYILDPGDRYAAEYRDRWVQAVQSLRNNLVFESRPLPGQQVGVLSIATYQNGWFINEMSHLACFAPGNILLGGRYLGREDFITLGLGLLDGCHHIYDSTPLKIGPEAFSFMPSNTSGKYYSYEPSSEKEREQLEKYGFWIVNPAYRLRPEYIESLFYAYRITGDRKYQSWAWDAFTAIENATQTEFGFAQVKNVMAEFKKGNSENLDDECQSFWGAETLKLEAKHPGNEHSTSRAPLPGSNRGLAPSREVTDSRVISASNSPLYPLLNVMPITRSQAMDAAVKTFFSSPRFAVVGASQDPTKFGHKVFAWYLDHSLLATPINPRAASITISSTAHPTAPSVSALPSPEETSISIITPPSATLAVLREAKAAGVPAVWLQPGSFDDEGLAYAKREFKAGIGGAGGMGEEGWCVLVDGEEGMRVAKQDLAEKL
;
A
#
# COMPACT_ATOMS: atom_id res chain seq x y z
N MET A 1 5.03 58.28 9.46
CA MET A 1 6.29 58.31 8.67
C MET A 1 5.96 58.06 7.22
N SER A 2 5.80 59.14 6.46
CA SER A 2 5.69 59.17 5.01
C SER A 2 7.09 59.10 4.39
N GLY A 3 7.31 58.20 3.43
CA GLY A 3 8.48 58.32 2.55
C GLY A 3 9.14 57.00 2.15
N PHE A 4 8.42 56.10 1.49
CA PHE A 4 9.03 55.12 0.58
C PHE A 4 8.02 54.77 -0.51
N ARG A 5 7.69 55.76 -1.33
CA ARG A 5 7.09 55.55 -2.66
C ARG A 5 8.05 56.17 -3.66
N HIS A 6 8.51 55.33 -4.60
CA HIS A 6 9.30 55.67 -5.80
C HIS A 6 10.83 55.64 -5.64
N ALA A 7 11.38 54.43 -5.54
CA ALA A 7 12.74 54.16 -6.03
C ALA A 7 12.61 53.26 -7.28
N PRO A 8 12.65 53.81 -8.52
CA PRO A 8 12.60 53.00 -9.74
C PRO A 8 13.73 51.96 -9.81
N HIS A 9 14.83 52.21 -9.11
CA HIS A 9 15.96 51.30 -8.98
C HIS A 9 15.61 49.98 -8.26
N PHE A 10 14.66 49.98 -7.31
CA PHE A 10 14.33 48.75 -6.56
C PHE A 10 13.54 47.75 -7.41
N ARG A 11 12.65 48.25 -8.28
CA ARG A 11 11.94 47.40 -9.26
C ARG A 11 12.90 46.90 -10.33
N ALA A 12 13.81 47.74 -10.82
CA ALA A 12 14.81 47.32 -11.80
C ALA A 12 15.75 46.24 -11.24
N ILE A 13 16.19 46.37 -9.98
CA ILE A 13 17.03 45.36 -9.31
C ILE A 13 16.24 44.07 -9.08
N ALA A 14 14.99 44.14 -8.60
CA ALA A 14 14.15 42.95 -8.41
C ALA A 14 13.89 42.22 -9.74
N THR A 15 13.59 42.94 -10.81
CA THR A 15 13.40 42.36 -12.14
C THR A 15 14.70 41.77 -12.69
N ALA A 16 15.85 42.43 -12.49
CA ALA A 16 17.15 41.90 -12.88
C ALA A 16 17.51 40.64 -12.09
N CYS A 17 17.23 40.57 -10.79
CA CYS A 17 17.43 39.37 -9.98
C CYS A 17 16.51 38.23 -10.43
N ILE A 18 15.23 38.49 -10.70
CA ILE A 18 14.29 37.47 -11.18
C ILE A 18 14.70 36.96 -12.56
N LEU A 19 15.09 37.84 -13.48
CA LEU A 19 15.60 37.45 -14.80
C LEU A 19 16.92 36.68 -14.69
N SER A 20 17.81 37.06 -13.77
CA SER A 20 19.07 36.35 -13.56
C SER A 20 18.86 34.96 -12.98
N ILE A 21 17.95 34.81 -12.02
CA ILE A 21 17.55 33.51 -11.44
C ILE A 21 16.85 32.66 -12.51
N TYR A 22 15.99 33.25 -13.33
CA TYR A 22 15.30 32.56 -14.42
C TYR A 22 16.27 32.13 -15.54
N LEU A 23 17.25 32.96 -15.89
CA LEU A 23 18.30 32.61 -16.85
C LEU A 23 19.28 31.57 -16.28
N LEU A 24 19.58 31.62 -14.98
CA LEU A 24 20.33 30.56 -14.27
C LEU A 24 19.57 29.23 -14.26
N TYR A 25 18.26 29.26 -14.07
CA TYR A 25 17.39 28.08 -14.17
C TYR A 25 17.37 27.51 -15.60
N LEU A 26 17.35 28.36 -16.63
CA LEU A 26 17.39 27.91 -18.03
C LEU A 26 18.77 27.40 -18.47
N TRP A 27 19.85 27.91 -17.88
CA TRP A 27 21.23 27.59 -18.27
C TRP A 27 21.83 26.43 -17.46
N ALA A 28 21.41 26.25 -16.21
CA ALA A 28 21.83 25.16 -15.34
C ALA A 28 20.65 24.69 -14.46
N PRO A 29 19.63 24.03 -15.05
CA PRO A 29 18.48 23.51 -14.29
C PRO A 29 18.92 22.57 -13.17
N ASP A 30 20.05 21.86 -13.34
CA ASP A 30 20.62 20.93 -12.38
C ASP A 30 21.11 21.59 -11.07
N LEU A 31 21.36 22.91 -11.07
CA LEU A 31 21.73 23.66 -9.86
C LEU A 31 20.51 23.99 -8.96
N PHE A 32 19.29 23.87 -9.51
CA PHE A 32 18.01 24.04 -8.79
C PHE A 32 17.24 22.73 -8.60
N LEU A 33 17.70 21.64 -9.23
CA LEU A 33 17.37 20.32 -8.78
C LEU A 33 18.10 20.14 -7.44
N HIS A 34 17.34 20.26 -6.34
CA HIS A 34 17.79 19.61 -5.12
C HIS A 34 18.12 18.17 -5.52
N GLU A 35 19.36 17.74 -5.25
CA GLU A 35 19.66 16.32 -5.11
C GLU A 35 18.59 15.78 -4.16
N THR A 36 17.55 15.17 -4.73
CA THR A 36 16.76 14.21 -4.01
C THR A 36 17.77 13.12 -3.74
N HIS A 37 18.38 13.17 -2.55
CA HIS A 37 19.04 12.00 -2.00
C HIS A 37 18.04 10.87 -2.19
N SER A 38 18.32 10.01 -3.17
CA SER A 38 17.65 8.74 -3.34
C SER A 38 17.97 7.95 -2.09
N LYS A 39 17.20 8.21 -1.03
CA LYS A 39 17.09 7.30 0.09
C LYS A 39 16.41 6.09 -0.52
N THR A 40 17.22 5.07 -0.79
CA THR A 40 16.80 3.68 -0.92
C THR A 40 15.54 3.44 -0.11
N ARG A 41 14.44 2.99 -0.75
CA ARG A 41 13.20 2.59 -0.06
C ARG A 41 13.61 1.75 1.16
N GLY A 42 13.23 2.18 2.36
CA GLY A 42 13.60 1.47 3.58
C GLY A 42 13.05 0.05 3.49
N ASN A 43 13.92 -0.97 3.54
CA ASN A 43 13.48 -2.36 3.54
C ASN A 43 12.75 -2.64 4.86
N VAL A 44 11.41 -2.67 4.79
CA VAL A 44 10.53 -2.88 5.96
C VAL A 44 10.63 -4.31 6.45
N GLN A 45 10.73 -5.26 5.52
CA GLN A 45 10.66 -6.66 5.84
C GLN A 45 11.99 -7.19 6.39
N PHE A 46 11.90 -7.99 7.45
CA PHE A 46 13.01 -8.79 7.94
C PHE A 46 13.48 -9.75 6.85
N ALA A 47 14.79 -9.90 6.71
CA ALA A 47 15.37 -10.85 5.77
C ALA A 47 15.18 -12.28 6.30
N PHE A 48 14.05 -12.91 5.97
CA PHE A 48 13.79 -14.31 6.28
C PHE A 48 14.74 -15.19 5.46
N PRO A 49 15.45 -16.16 6.07
CA PRO A 49 16.29 -17.09 5.33
C PRO A 49 15.46 -18.01 4.42
N ASP A 50 15.87 -18.17 3.17
CA ASP A 50 15.21 -18.95 2.10
C ASP A 50 14.79 -20.37 2.54
N GLU A 51 15.55 -20.98 3.47
CA GLU A 51 15.23 -22.26 4.10
C GLU A 51 15.54 -22.21 5.61
N ASP A 52 14.67 -22.78 6.45
CA ASP A 52 15.09 -23.15 7.80
C ASP A 52 16.05 -24.37 7.73
N GLN A 53 16.86 -24.62 8.78
CA GLN A 53 17.82 -25.75 8.83
C GLN A 53 17.18 -27.15 8.65
N ARG A 54 15.87 -27.23 8.41
CA ARG A 54 15.07 -28.45 8.21
C ARG A 54 14.42 -28.53 6.83
N GLY A 55 14.74 -27.64 5.89
CA GLY A 55 14.27 -27.69 4.51
C GLY A 55 12.78 -27.35 4.35
N LYS A 56 12.19 -26.56 5.25
CA LYS A 56 10.86 -25.96 5.04
C LYS A 56 11.01 -24.57 4.45
N LEU A 57 10.30 -24.32 3.33
CA LEU A 57 10.21 -23.01 2.69
C LEU A 57 9.77 -21.93 3.70
N ASN A 58 10.60 -20.90 3.83
CA ASN A 58 10.37 -19.56 4.41
C ASN A 58 9.33 -19.39 5.53
N GLY A 59 9.78 -19.46 6.79
CA GLY A 59 9.24 -18.68 7.93
C GLY A 59 7.79 -18.91 8.39
N GLY A 60 6.94 -19.60 7.64
CA GLY A 60 5.53 -19.84 7.97
C GLY A 60 5.24 -21.26 8.46
N ASP A 61 4.20 -21.43 9.28
CA ASP A 61 3.67 -22.75 9.62
C ASP A 61 2.48 -23.06 8.71
N ALA A 62 2.71 -23.86 7.67
CA ALA A 62 1.68 -24.22 6.68
C ALA A 62 0.40 -24.78 7.33
N ARG A 63 0.51 -25.57 8.41
CA ARG A 63 -0.67 -26.14 9.09
C ARG A 63 -1.52 -25.06 9.76
N LYS A 64 -0.88 -24.02 10.32
CA LYS A 64 -1.58 -22.89 10.92
C LYS A 64 -2.29 -22.07 9.84
N ALA A 65 -1.60 -21.79 8.73
CA ALA A 65 -2.19 -21.10 7.60
C ALA A 65 -3.37 -21.87 6.98
N ASP A 66 -3.24 -23.19 6.81
CA ASP A 66 -4.31 -24.04 6.30
C ASP A 66 -5.54 -23.99 7.21
N ARG A 67 -5.33 -23.96 8.53
CA ARG A 67 -6.42 -23.82 9.51
C ARG A 67 -7.16 -22.49 9.34
N VAL A 68 -6.44 -21.39 9.19
CA VAL A 68 -7.04 -20.07 8.96
C VAL A 68 -7.86 -20.05 7.66
N VAL A 69 -7.34 -20.68 6.59
CA VAL A 69 -8.07 -20.83 5.32
C VAL A 69 -9.32 -21.69 5.49
N GLU A 70 -9.28 -22.76 6.28
CA GLU A 70 -10.48 -23.55 6.63
C GLU A 70 -11.52 -22.70 7.38
N THR A 71 -11.09 -21.86 8.31
CA THR A 71 -11.94 -20.92 9.06
C THR A 71 -12.57 -19.90 8.11
N MET A 72 -11.82 -19.39 7.12
CA MET A 72 -12.35 -18.50 6.09
C MET A 72 -13.35 -19.21 5.18
N LYS A 73 -13.07 -20.44 4.72
CA LYS A 73 -14.01 -21.29 3.97
C LYS A 73 -15.31 -21.49 4.73
N ARG A 74 -15.23 -21.80 6.03
CA ARG A 74 -16.43 -21.93 6.87
C ARG A 74 -17.20 -20.61 6.91
N THR A 75 -16.50 -19.50 7.16
CA THR A 75 -17.10 -18.16 7.23
C THR A 75 -17.84 -17.84 5.93
N PHE A 76 -17.16 -17.98 4.80
CA PHE A 76 -17.72 -17.74 3.46
C PHE A 76 -18.93 -18.63 3.18
N TRP A 77 -18.80 -19.96 3.30
CA TRP A 77 -19.87 -20.87 2.89
C TRP A 77 -21.10 -20.79 3.81
N LYS A 78 -20.92 -20.46 5.09
CA LYS A 78 -22.05 -20.22 6.00
C LYS A 78 -22.78 -18.93 5.67
N TYR A 79 -22.05 -17.84 5.41
CA TYR A 79 -22.61 -16.60 4.89
C TYR A 79 -23.36 -16.84 3.56
N ARG A 80 -22.71 -17.52 2.60
CA ARG A 80 -23.24 -17.80 1.26
C ARG A 80 -24.57 -18.56 1.26
N ILE A 81 -24.79 -19.43 2.24
CA ILE A 81 -26.03 -20.23 2.35
C ILE A 81 -27.14 -19.45 3.03
N ARG A 82 -26.82 -18.55 3.98
CA ARG A 82 -27.82 -17.91 4.85
C ARG A 82 -28.14 -16.46 4.52
N SER A 83 -27.17 -15.71 4.01
CA SER A 83 -27.21 -14.24 3.99
C SER A 83 -26.61 -13.65 2.71
N TRP A 84 -26.48 -14.43 1.63
CA TRP A 84 -25.90 -13.96 0.37
C TRP A 84 -26.64 -12.74 -0.17
N GLY A 85 -25.91 -11.64 -0.40
CA GLY A 85 -26.45 -10.35 -0.85
C GLY A 85 -26.86 -9.41 0.29
N PHE A 86 -26.86 -9.86 1.54
CA PHE A 86 -27.02 -9.03 2.73
C PHE A 86 -25.65 -8.62 3.28
N ASP A 87 -25.59 -7.51 4.01
CA ASP A 87 -24.32 -7.04 4.57
C ASP A 87 -23.78 -7.97 5.65
N ASP A 88 -24.70 -8.46 6.50
CA ASP A 88 -24.36 -9.19 7.71
C ASP A 88 -25.04 -10.56 7.74
N ILE A 89 -24.34 -11.54 8.29
CA ILE A 89 -24.93 -12.76 8.82
C ILE A 89 -25.10 -12.64 10.33
N LYS A 90 -26.23 -13.16 10.83
CA LYS A 90 -26.46 -13.39 12.26
C LYS A 90 -25.97 -14.81 12.60
N PRO A 91 -24.76 -14.98 13.14
CA PRO A 91 -24.04 -16.27 13.20
C PRO A 91 -24.68 -17.29 14.16
N VAL A 92 -25.49 -16.87 15.13
CA VAL A 92 -26.20 -17.75 16.07
C VAL A 92 -27.56 -18.16 15.49
N SER A 93 -28.39 -17.21 15.04
CA SER A 93 -29.74 -17.51 14.54
C SER A 93 -29.78 -17.93 13.07
N GLY A 94 -28.76 -17.57 12.28
CA GLY A 94 -28.75 -17.69 10.83
C GLY A 94 -29.56 -16.61 10.10
N GLY A 95 -29.96 -15.55 10.80
CA GLY A 95 -30.58 -14.36 10.22
C GLY A 95 -29.62 -13.50 9.37
N GLN A 96 -30.13 -12.37 8.90
CA GLN A 96 -29.42 -11.48 7.96
C GLN A 96 -29.63 -10.00 8.32
N GLY A 97 -28.69 -9.13 7.94
CA GLY A 97 -28.73 -7.69 8.19
C GLY A 97 -28.22 -6.85 7.04
N THR A 98 -28.65 -5.59 6.96
CA THR A 98 -28.18 -4.60 5.97
C THR A 98 -27.50 -3.42 6.67
N SER A 99 -26.58 -3.70 7.60
CA SER A 99 -25.93 -2.67 8.42
C SER A 99 -25.07 -1.67 7.64
N ARG A 100 -24.80 -1.94 6.36
CA ARG A 100 -23.95 -1.17 5.44
C ARG A 100 -24.66 -0.92 4.09
N ASN A 101 -25.90 -0.46 4.16
CA ASN A 101 -26.68 0.04 3.02
C ASN A 101 -27.18 -1.01 2.01
N GLY A 102 -27.06 -2.31 2.31
CA GLY A 102 -27.68 -3.38 1.52
C GLY A 102 -26.90 -3.78 0.27
N TRP A 103 -25.60 -3.47 0.21
CA TRP A 103 -24.74 -3.80 -0.93
C TRP A 103 -23.99 -5.13 -0.78
N GLY A 104 -24.20 -5.85 0.32
CA GLY A 104 -23.47 -7.08 0.61
C GLY A 104 -22.06 -6.78 1.11
N ALA A 105 -21.93 -6.02 2.20
CA ALA A 105 -20.64 -5.67 2.83
C ALA A 105 -19.66 -6.83 2.89
N PHE A 106 -20.10 -7.99 3.43
CA PHE A 106 -19.25 -9.17 3.48
C PHE A 106 -18.65 -9.51 2.12
N ILE A 107 -19.47 -9.62 1.07
CA ILE A 107 -19.05 -9.97 -0.31
C ILE A 107 -17.94 -9.06 -0.81
N VAL A 108 -18.08 -7.74 -0.60
CA VAL A 108 -17.11 -6.79 -1.14
C VAL A 108 -15.85 -6.78 -0.29
N ASP A 109 -15.99 -6.72 1.03
CA ASP A 109 -14.89 -6.58 2.00
C ASP A 109 -13.98 -7.83 2.01
N THR A 110 -14.54 -9.03 1.84
CA THR A 110 -13.77 -10.29 1.89
C THR A 110 -13.09 -10.68 0.58
N SER A 111 -13.43 -10.03 -0.55
CA SER A 111 -12.90 -10.37 -1.88
C SER A 111 -11.38 -10.35 -1.95
N THR A 112 -10.75 -9.37 -1.31
CA THR A 112 -9.29 -9.28 -1.24
C THR A 112 -8.68 -10.39 -0.38
N THR A 113 -9.35 -10.81 0.71
CA THR A 113 -8.91 -11.96 1.51
C THR A 113 -8.97 -13.24 0.69
N LEU A 114 -10.07 -13.48 -0.02
CA LEU A 114 -10.23 -14.67 -0.86
C LEU A 114 -9.17 -14.73 -1.96
N ALA A 115 -8.86 -13.58 -2.58
CA ALA A 115 -7.79 -13.46 -3.56
C ALA A 115 -6.43 -13.85 -2.96
N LEU A 116 -6.11 -13.35 -1.77
CA LEU A 116 -4.83 -13.63 -1.11
C LEU A 116 -4.72 -15.06 -0.57
N MET A 117 -5.84 -15.70 -0.23
CA MET A 117 -5.86 -17.09 0.21
C MET A 117 -5.90 -18.10 -0.94
N GLY A 118 -5.98 -17.64 -2.19
CA GLY A 118 -6.15 -18.52 -3.35
C GLY A 118 -7.51 -19.23 -3.43
N MET A 119 -8.54 -18.65 -2.81
CA MET A 119 -9.91 -19.17 -2.81
C MET A 119 -10.64 -18.75 -4.09
N TRP A 120 -10.16 -19.25 -5.23
CA TRP A 120 -10.55 -18.78 -6.56
C TRP A 120 -12.01 -19.04 -6.92
N GLU A 121 -12.61 -20.12 -6.43
CA GLU A 121 -14.02 -20.42 -6.70
C GLU A 121 -14.94 -19.48 -5.94
N GLU A 122 -14.66 -19.28 -4.65
CA GLU A 122 -15.38 -18.34 -3.79
C GLU A 122 -15.21 -16.89 -4.29
N LEU A 123 -14.00 -16.50 -4.68
CA LEU A 123 -13.73 -15.17 -5.25
C LEU A 123 -14.57 -14.89 -6.50
N ARG A 124 -14.71 -15.85 -7.41
CA ARG A 124 -15.55 -15.67 -8.61
C ARG A 124 -17.00 -15.42 -8.24
N LEU A 125 -17.53 -16.11 -7.24
CA LEU A 125 -18.91 -15.89 -6.78
C LEU A 125 -19.10 -14.46 -6.26
N GLU A 126 -18.15 -13.95 -5.48
CA GLU A 126 -18.20 -12.57 -4.98
C GLU A 126 -18.10 -11.57 -6.12
N VAL A 127 -17.16 -11.75 -7.04
CA VAL A 127 -16.95 -10.85 -8.17
C VAL A 127 -18.14 -10.82 -9.11
N ASP A 128 -18.76 -11.96 -9.41
CA ASP A 128 -19.99 -12.02 -10.21
C ASP A 128 -21.12 -11.24 -9.51
N HIS A 129 -21.25 -11.37 -8.18
CA HIS A 129 -22.23 -10.58 -7.42
C HIS A 129 -21.92 -9.07 -7.48
N ILE A 130 -20.66 -8.69 -7.29
CA ILE A 130 -20.18 -7.31 -7.35
C ILE A 130 -20.49 -6.68 -8.72
N THR A 131 -20.19 -7.38 -9.81
CA THR A 131 -20.33 -6.79 -11.15
C THR A 131 -21.75 -6.88 -11.69
N ASP A 132 -22.55 -7.86 -11.27
CA ASP A 132 -23.84 -8.16 -11.93
C ASP A 132 -25.07 -7.85 -11.07
N LYS A 133 -24.90 -7.63 -9.75
CA LYS A 133 -26.02 -7.45 -8.80
C LYS A 133 -25.97 -6.16 -8.00
N ILE A 134 -24.79 -5.68 -7.61
CA ILE A 134 -24.69 -4.46 -6.81
C ILE A 134 -24.93 -3.22 -7.68
N ASP A 135 -25.83 -2.35 -7.24
CA ASP A 135 -26.03 -1.00 -7.77
C ASP A 135 -25.61 0.03 -6.72
N PHE A 136 -24.39 0.55 -6.82
CA PHE A 136 -23.88 1.60 -5.93
C PHE A 136 -24.52 2.98 -6.14
N THR A 137 -25.44 3.13 -7.11
CA THR A 137 -26.16 4.40 -7.31
C THR A 137 -27.35 4.58 -6.38
N THR A 138 -27.82 3.49 -5.76
CA THR A 138 -28.92 3.46 -4.79
C THR A 138 -28.44 2.84 -3.47
N ALA A 139 -29.11 3.15 -2.36
CA ALA A 139 -28.69 2.73 -1.02
C ALA A 139 -29.89 2.54 -0.09
N GLU A 140 -29.81 1.58 0.83
CA GLU A 140 -30.71 1.53 1.98
C GLU A 140 -30.28 2.56 3.04
N GLY A 141 -31.12 3.56 3.31
CA GLY A 141 -30.86 4.56 4.34
C GLY A 141 -29.75 5.57 4.02
N GLY A 142 -29.22 6.20 5.06
CA GLY A 142 -28.09 7.14 4.95
C GLY A 142 -26.76 6.40 4.79
N VAL A 143 -25.90 6.89 3.91
CA VAL A 143 -24.60 6.29 3.59
C VAL A 143 -23.50 6.96 4.41
N ASN A 144 -22.81 6.19 5.24
CA ASN A 144 -21.68 6.70 6.02
C ASN A 144 -20.44 6.77 5.12
N THR A 145 -19.97 7.98 4.82
CA THR A 145 -18.90 8.21 3.85
C THR A 145 -17.60 7.50 4.23
N PHE A 146 -17.25 7.47 5.52
CA PHE A 146 -16.03 6.81 6.01
C PHE A 146 -16.13 5.29 5.86
N GLU A 147 -17.18 4.68 6.42
CA GLU A 147 -17.39 3.22 6.37
C GLU A 147 -17.50 2.71 4.92
N THR A 148 -18.18 3.45 4.05
CA THR A 148 -18.32 3.07 2.64
C THR A 148 -17.00 3.16 1.89
N THR A 149 -16.18 4.17 2.19
CA THR A 149 -14.86 4.35 1.56
C THR A 149 -13.93 3.21 1.93
N ILE A 150 -13.74 2.94 3.22
CA ILE A 150 -12.73 1.98 3.68
C ILE A 150 -13.09 0.52 3.41
N ARG A 151 -14.39 0.18 3.33
CA ARG A 151 -14.88 -1.18 3.02
C ARG A 151 -15.01 -1.42 1.52
N TYR A 152 -15.98 -0.75 0.91
CA TYR A 152 -16.35 -1.02 -0.48
C TYR A 152 -15.32 -0.44 -1.44
N LEU A 153 -15.08 0.88 -1.38
CA LEU A 153 -14.16 1.50 -2.32
C LEU A 153 -12.75 0.94 -2.16
N GLY A 154 -12.28 0.81 -0.91
CA GLY A 154 -11.00 0.20 -0.59
C GLY A 154 -10.84 -1.21 -1.17
N ALA A 155 -11.79 -2.11 -0.92
CA ALA A 155 -11.72 -3.47 -1.43
C ALA A 155 -11.80 -3.53 -2.96
N LEU A 156 -12.66 -2.71 -3.59
CA LEU A 156 -12.78 -2.67 -5.06
C LEU A 156 -11.49 -2.22 -5.73
N VAL A 157 -10.88 -1.12 -5.28
CA VAL A 157 -9.61 -0.65 -5.88
C VAL A 157 -8.46 -1.63 -5.60
N SER A 158 -8.42 -2.22 -4.41
CA SER A 158 -7.40 -3.21 -4.06
C SER A 158 -7.54 -4.47 -4.92
N LEU A 159 -8.76 -4.95 -5.17
CA LEU A 159 -8.98 -6.11 -6.01
C LEU A 159 -8.55 -5.85 -7.46
N VAL A 160 -8.80 -4.65 -7.98
CA VAL A 160 -8.27 -4.24 -9.29
C VAL A 160 -6.74 -4.31 -9.30
N GLU A 161 -6.08 -3.77 -8.29
CA GLU A 161 -4.62 -3.83 -8.22
C GLU A 161 -4.09 -5.27 -8.05
N LEU A 162 -4.78 -6.14 -7.30
CA LEU A 162 -4.42 -7.57 -7.19
C LEU A 162 -4.51 -8.30 -8.53
N ILE A 163 -5.45 -7.91 -9.39
CA ILE A 163 -5.55 -8.43 -10.77
C ILE A 163 -4.43 -7.85 -11.64
N ASP A 164 -4.21 -6.53 -11.59
CA ASP A 164 -3.18 -5.85 -12.41
C ASP A 164 -1.76 -6.31 -12.06
N ASN A 165 -1.53 -6.72 -10.81
CA ASN A 165 -0.25 -7.29 -10.35
C ASN A 165 -0.18 -8.83 -10.46
N GLU A 166 -1.13 -9.47 -11.16
CA GLU A 166 -1.20 -10.92 -11.40
C GLU A 166 -1.22 -11.77 -10.11
N ILE A 167 -1.58 -11.19 -8.96
CA ILE A 167 -1.83 -11.95 -7.73
C ILE A 167 -3.11 -12.78 -7.90
N VAL A 168 -4.13 -12.20 -8.55
CA VAL A 168 -5.24 -12.97 -9.12
C VAL A 168 -4.87 -13.36 -10.55
N PRO A 169 -4.73 -14.66 -10.86
CA PRO A 169 -4.35 -15.08 -12.20
C PRO A 169 -5.40 -14.68 -13.27
N PRO A 170 -4.99 -14.37 -14.51
CA PRO A 170 -5.93 -14.08 -15.61
C PRO A 170 -6.89 -15.24 -15.95
N THR A 171 -6.55 -16.47 -15.53
CA THR A 171 -7.40 -17.66 -15.64
C THR A 171 -8.53 -17.69 -14.59
N VAL A 172 -8.42 -16.88 -13.53
CA VAL A 172 -9.44 -16.74 -12.49
C VAL A 172 -10.36 -15.58 -12.81
N LEU A 173 -9.81 -14.38 -13.02
CA LEU A 173 -10.56 -13.17 -13.41
C LEU A 173 -9.95 -12.57 -14.68
N SER A 174 -10.81 -12.28 -15.65
CA SER A 174 -10.38 -11.70 -16.94
C SER A 174 -10.17 -10.18 -16.85
N GLN A 175 -9.46 -9.61 -17.84
CA GLN A 175 -9.35 -8.15 -17.98
C GLN A 175 -10.72 -7.46 -18.05
N GLY A 176 -11.69 -8.05 -18.76
CA GLY A 176 -13.05 -7.50 -18.83
C GLY A 176 -13.75 -7.49 -17.47
N THR A 177 -13.47 -8.47 -16.60
CA THR A 177 -13.98 -8.49 -15.23
C THR A 177 -13.32 -7.41 -14.38
N ARG A 178 -12.00 -7.26 -14.49
CA ARG A 178 -11.23 -6.17 -13.85
C ARG A 178 -11.82 -4.80 -14.19
N ASP A 179 -12.12 -4.54 -15.46
CA ASP A 179 -12.68 -3.26 -15.91
C ASP A 179 -14.08 -3.01 -15.33
N ARG A 180 -14.91 -4.05 -15.17
CA ARG A 180 -16.21 -3.92 -14.49
C ARG A 180 -16.08 -3.60 -13.01
N ILE A 181 -15.09 -4.19 -12.31
CA ILE A 181 -14.82 -3.86 -10.89
C ILE A 181 -14.37 -2.39 -10.78
N LEU A 182 -13.48 -1.93 -11.65
CA LEU A 182 -13.06 -0.53 -11.67
C LEU A 182 -14.25 0.41 -11.96
N ALA A 183 -15.15 0.03 -12.88
CA ALA A 183 -16.36 0.81 -13.16
C ALA A 183 -17.29 0.94 -11.94
N GLN A 184 -17.42 -0.12 -11.12
CA GLN A 184 -18.14 -0.07 -9.85
C GLN A 184 -17.46 0.88 -8.86
N ALA A 185 -16.12 0.83 -8.73
CA ALA A 185 -15.35 1.72 -7.86
C ALA A 185 -15.53 3.20 -8.24
N ILE A 186 -15.45 3.51 -9.55
CA ILE A 186 -15.70 4.86 -10.10
C ILE A 186 -17.12 5.32 -9.78
N THR A 187 -18.12 4.46 -10.04
CA THR A 187 -19.53 4.76 -9.79
C THR A 187 -19.78 5.12 -8.31
N LEU A 188 -19.24 4.32 -7.39
CA LEU A 188 -19.36 4.56 -5.96
C LEU A 188 -18.64 5.86 -5.55
N ALA A 189 -17.41 6.09 -6.01
CA ALA A 189 -16.65 7.29 -5.68
C ALA A 189 -17.30 8.57 -6.21
N ASP A 190 -17.94 8.50 -7.38
CA ASP A 190 -18.71 9.61 -7.95
C ASP A 190 -19.96 9.92 -7.13
N LYS A 191 -20.71 8.88 -6.69
CA LYS A 191 -21.86 9.03 -5.79
C LYS A 191 -21.48 9.58 -4.42
N LEU A 192 -20.29 9.23 -3.91
CA LEU A 192 -19.72 9.81 -2.68
C LEU A 192 -19.15 11.21 -2.90
N GLY A 193 -18.88 11.62 -4.14
CA GLY A 193 -18.25 12.89 -4.48
C GLY A 193 -18.86 14.14 -3.81
N PRO A 194 -20.20 14.28 -3.73
CA PRO A 194 -20.84 15.41 -3.04
C PRO A 194 -20.57 15.46 -1.53
N SER A 195 -20.07 14.40 -0.90
CA SER A 195 -19.63 14.46 0.51
C SER A 195 -18.48 15.45 0.72
N PHE A 196 -17.64 15.71 -0.29
CA PHE A 196 -16.53 16.68 -0.22
C PHE A 196 -16.96 18.13 -0.47
N SER A 197 -18.27 18.42 -0.43
CA SER A 197 -18.84 19.74 -0.75
C SER A 197 -18.77 20.75 0.40
N SER A 198 -18.26 20.38 1.57
CA SER A 198 -18.05 21.32 2.67
C SER A 198 -17.05 22.43 2.26
N PRO A 199 -17.12 23.65 2.85
CA PRO A 199 -16.17 24.72 2.52
C PRO A 199 -14.71 24.31 2.77
N THR A 200 -14.45 23.55 3.83
CA THR A 200 -13.12 23.01 4.14
C THR A 200 -12.70 21.89 3.18
N GLY A 201 -13.65 21.24 2.52
CA GLY A 201 -13.43 20.05 1.70
C GLY A 201 -13.41 18.75 2.51
N MET A 202 -13.54 18.80 3.84
CA MET A 202 -13.71 17.60 4.65
C MET A 202 -15.03 16.90 4.28
N PRO A 203 -15.07 15.56 4.23
CA PRO A 203 -16.26 14.83 3.84
C PRO A 203 -17.37 15.00 4.88
N TRP A 204 -18.59 15.20 4.41
CA TRP A 204 -19.79 15.05 5.21
C TRP A 204 -19.88 13.60 5.73
N PRO A 205 -20.11 13.39 7.04
CA PRO A 205 -20.16 12.03 7.61
C PRO A 205 -21.25 11.14 7.01
N LEU A 206 -22.39 11.74 6.61
CA LEU A 206 -23.55 11.02 6.13
C LEU A 206 -24.06 11.62 4.81
N MET A 207 -24.31 10.75 3.84
CA MET A 207 -24.84 11.09 2.52
C MET A 207 -26.25 10.51 2.32
N ASN A 208 -27.10 11.22 1.58
CA ASN A 208 -28.38 10.71 1.13
C ASN A 208 -28.31 10.45 -0.38
N PHE A 209 -28.19 9.17 -0.78
CA PHE A 209 -28.00 8.81 -2.19
C PHE A 209 -29.23 9.05 -3.06
N THR A 210 -30.43 9.10 -2.47
CA THR A 210 -31.68 9.44 -3.16
C THR A 210 -31.70 10.90 -3.61
N THR A 211 -31.27 11.81 -2.73
CA THR A 211 -31.23 13.25 -3.05
C THR A 211 -29.93 13.66 -3.73
N GLY A 212 -28.85 12.90 -3.55
CA GLY A 212 -27.50 13.24 -4.01
C GLY A 212 -26.79 14.28 -3.13
N PHE A 213 -27.39 14.68 -2.01
CA PHE A 213 -26.86 15.70 -1.11
C PHE A 213 -26.42 15.12 0.24
N PRO A 214 -25.53 15.81 0.97
CA PRO A 214 -25.23 15.49 2.35
C PRO A 214 -26.49 15.44 3.22
N TYR A 215 -26.57 14.45 4.09
CA TYR A 215 -27.72 14.27 4.97
C TYR A 215 -27.56 15.13 6.24
N ALA A 216 -27.62 16.45 6.05
CA ALA A 216 -27.26 17.42 7.08
C ALA A 216 -28.12 17.34 8.35
N GLU A 217 -29.43 17.04 8.24
CA GLU A 217 -30.30 16.94 9.42
C GLU A 217 -29.99 15.72 10.31
N ALA A 218 -29.51 14.64 9.70
CA ALA A 218 -29.13 13.40 10.38
C ALA A 218 -27.65 13.36 10.77
N THR A 219 -26.87 14.37 10.38
CA THR A 219 -25.46 14.48 10.77
C THR A 219 -25.36 14.95 12.22
N GLU A 220 -24.53 14.25 13.01
CA GLU A 220 -24.29 14.57 14.41
C GLU A 220 -23.85 16.03 14.58
N LYS A 221 -24.51 16.73 15.51
CA LYS A 221 -24.11 18.07 15.93
C LYS A 221 -23.41 17.95 17.27
N TRP A 222 -22.29 18.65 17.41
CA TRP A 222 -21.64 18.79 18.70
C TRP A 222 -22.48 19.66 19.63
N ASP A 223 -22.20 19.65 20.94
CA ASP A 223 -22.95 20.42 21.96
C ASP A 223 -23.07 21.92 21.62
N SER A 224 -22.11 22.45 20.87
CA SER A 224 -22.10 23.81 20.36
C SER A 224 -23.08 24.09 19.20
N GLY A 225 -23.87 23.10 18.78
CA GLY A 225 -24.75 23.15 17.60
C GLY A 225 -24.03 23.05 16.25
N ARG A 226 -22.69 22.92 16.26
CA ARG A 226 -21.85 22.83 15.06
C ARG A 226 -21.95 21.45 14.44
N VAL A 227 -21.95 21.39 13.11
CA VAL A 227 -21.78 20.13 12.38
C VAL A 227 -20.28 19.83 12.35
N VAL A 228 -19.91 18.66 12.84
CA VAL A 228 -18.50 18.31 13.06
C VAL A 228 -18.13 16.97 12.43
N VAL A 229 -16.83 16.77 12.21
CA VAL A 229 -16.23 15.53 11.73
C VAL A 229 -14.99 15.21 12.57
N PHE A 230 -14.77 13.93 12.82
CA PHE A 230 -13.59 13.47 13.54
C PHE A 230 -12.41 13.20 12.58
N PRO A 231 -11.15 13.25 13.06
CA PRO A 231 -9.98 13.12 12.21
C PRO A 231 -9.97 11.83 11.39
N ALA A 232 -10.31 10.69 11.98
CA ALA A 232 -10.43 9.41 11.27
C ALA A 232 -11.41 9.52 10.09
N HIS A 233 -12.60 10.05 10.31
CA HIS A 233 -13.63 10.18 9.26
C HIS A 233 -13.21 11.18 8.17
N ALA A 234 -12.49 12.25 8.52
CA ALA A 234 -12.03 13.26 7.58
C ALA A 234 -10.76 12.82 6.81
N GLY A 235 -9.92 12.00 7.44
CA GLY A 235 -8.58 11.63 6.97
C GLY A 235 -8.52 10.32 6.20
N SER A 236 -9.40 9.36 6.49
CA SER A 236 -9.29 7.99 5.97
C SER A 236 -10.02 7.81 4.64
N ASN A 237 -9.54 8.55 3.64
CA ASN A 237 -9.99 8.48 2.24
C ASN A 237 -8.83 8.64 1.24
N TYR A 238 -7.65 9.04 1.70
CA TYR A 238 -6.54 9.40 0.81
C TYR A 238 -6.01 8.20 0.02
N LEU A 239 -5.82 7.04 0.66
CA LEU A 239 -5.23 5.88 0.00
C LEU A 239 -6.14 5.37 -1.12
N GLU A 240 -7.43 5.18 -0.83
CA GLU A 240 -8.45 4.73 -1.79
C GLU A 240 -8.54 5.67 -2.99
N TYR A 241 -8.63 6.98 -2.73
CA TYR A 241 -8.81 7.99 -3.77
C TYR A 241 -7.52 8.24 -4.57
N LYS A 242 -6.34 8.07 -3.97
CA LYS A 242 -5.04 8.11 -4.67
C LYS A 242 -4.94 6.96 -5.66
N VAL A 243 -5.21 5.74 -5.20
CA VAL A 243 -5.21 4.54 -6.05
C VAL A 243 -6.27 4.64 -7.13
N LEU A 244 -7.49 5.06 -6.80
CA LEU A 244 -8.54 5.26 -7.81
C LEU A 244 -8.14 6.30 -8.88
N SER A 245 -7.47 7.39 -8.50
CA SER A 245 -6.98 8.39 -9.46
C SER A 245 -5.96 7.79 -10.42
N HIS A 246 -5.07 6.93 -9.90
CA HIS A 246 -4.11 6.22 -10.72
C HIS A 246 -4.81 5.25 -11.69
N LEU A 247 -5.68 4.39 -11.18
CA LEU A 247 -6.37 3.36 -11.97
C LEU A 247 -7.34 3.93 -13.02
N SER A 248 -7.99 5.06 -12.74
CA SER A 248 -8.95 5.71 -13.64
C SER A 248 -8.34 6.78 -14.55
N GLY A 249 -7.13 7.24 -14.24
CA GLY A 249 -6.51 8.42 -14.87
C GLY A 249 -7.19 9.75 -14.51
N ASN A 250 -8.17 9.78 -13.60
CA ASN A 250 -8.91 10.98 -13.23
C ASN A 250 -8.35 11.61 -11.93
N PRO A 251 -7.69 12.78 -12.00
CA PRO A 251 -7.11 13.41 -10.81
C PRO A 251 -8.14 14.01 -9.85
N LEU A 252 -9.43 14.03 -10.20
CA LEU A 252 -10.50 14.56 -9.35
C LEU A 252 -10.54 13.87 -7.98
N TYR A 253 -10.32 12.56 -7.94
CA TYR A 253 -10.42 11.78 -6.70
C TYR A 253 -9.32 12.19 -5.71
N ILE A 254 -8.06 12.18 -6.13
CA ILE A 254 -6.94 12.59 -5.28
C ILE A 254 -7.02 14.08 -4.91
N ASN A 255 -7.52 14.94 -5.80
CA ASN A 255 -7.72 16.35 -5.48
C ASN A 255 -8.74 16.55 -4.35
N ARG A 256 -9.83 15.77 -4.34
CA ARG A 256 -10.83 15.79 -3.24
C ARG A 256 -10.21 15.31 -1.93
N ALA A 257 -9.51 14.19 -1.95
CA ALA A 257 -8.89 13.63 -0.74
C ALA A 257 -7.75 14.51 -0.19
N THR A 258 -6.91 15.08 -1.06
CA THR A 258 -5.87 16.02 -0.63
C THR A 258 -6.48 17.29 -0.03
N ARG A 259 -7.61 17.76 -0.57
CA ARG A 259 -8.32 18.91 -0.01
C ARG A 259 -8.95 18.60 1.34
N SER A 260 -9.50 17.40 1.55
CA SER A 260 -10.07 17.01 2.85
C SER A 260 -9.03 17.04 3.98
N TRP A 261 -7.77 16.78 3.64
CA TRP A 261 -6.63 16.83 4.57
C TRP A 261 -6.15 18.24 4.90
N ALA A 262 -6.63 19.29 4.23
CA ALA A 262 -6.05 20.62 4.36
C ALA A 262 -6.06 21.13 5.81
N THR A 263 -7.16 20.93 6.53
CA THR A 263 -7.32 21.31 7.95
C THR A 263 -6.52 20.39 8.89
N LEU A 264 -6.22 19.17 8.47
CA LEU A 264 -5.54 18.17 9.29
C LEU A 264 -4.00 18.26 9.18
N VAL A 265 -3.48 18.46 7.96
CA VAL A 265 -2.03 18.50 7.67
C VAL A 265 -1.48 19.91 7.79
N TRP A 266 -2.09 20.88 7.11
CA TRP A 266 -1.68 22.29 7.15
C TRP A 266 -2.57 23.07 8.12
N ASN A 267 -2.67 22.53 9.34
CA ASN A 267 -3.56 23.08 10.35
C ASN A 267 -3.16 24.53 10.69
N LYS A 268 -4.07 25.47 10.46
CA LYS A 268 -3.89 26.89 10.79
C LYS A 268 -4.12 27.19 12.27
N TYR A 269 -4.76 26.28 13.01
CA TYR A 269 -5.00 26.41 14.43
C TYR A 269 -3.79 25.89 15.21
N ILE A 270 -3.51 26.51 16.35
CA ILE A 270 -2.36 26.15 17.18
C ILE A 270 -2.63 24.77 17.80
N GLU A 271 -1.67 23.89 17.62
CA GLU A 271 -1.62 22.60 18.29
C GLU A 271 -0.64 22.67 19.43
N GLU A 272 -1.16 22.50 20.64
CA GLU A 272 -0.34 22.47 21.85
C GLU A 272 0.66 21.31 21.83
N TRP A 273 0.25 20.17 21.26
CA TRP A 273 1.09 19.01 21.03
C TRP A 273 1.24 18.80 19.52
N PRO A 274 2.38 19.20 18.92
CA PRO A 274 2.56 19.18 17.47
C PRO A 274 2.18 17.84 16.85
N GLY A 275 1.40 17.89 15.78
CA GLY A 275 0.95 16.70 15.06
C GLY A 275 -0.31 16.04 15.63
N LEU A 276 -0.72 16.34 16.88
CA LEU A 276 -1.99 15.88 17.43
C LEU A 276 -3.07 16.94 17.25
N VAL A 277 -4.03 16.65 16.36
CA VAL A 277 -5.13 17.55 16.05
C VAL A 277 -6.16 17.57 17.18
N ASP A 278 -6.64 18.77 17.52
CA ASP A 278 -7.82 18.94 18.38
C ASP A 278 -9.10 18.59 17.60
N ALA A 279 -9.97 17.82 18.24
CA ALA A 279 -11.17 17.29 17.60
C ALA A 279 -12.39 17.30 18.54
N PRO A 280 -13.63 17.16 18.01
CA PRO A 280 -13.96 17.11 16.58
C PRO A 280 -13.80 18.46 15.88
N ILE A 281 -13.84 18.47 14.54
CA ILE A 281 -13.52 19.63 13.71
C ILE A 281 -14.79 20.12 13.01
N ASP A 282 -15.05 21.42 13.05
CA ASP A 282 -16.16 22.07 12.35
C ASP A 282 -15.99 21.97 10.83
N LEU A 283 -16.98 21.40 10.13
CA LEU A 283 -16.92 21.18 8.68
C LEU A 283 -16.81 22.47 7.85
N PHE A 284 -17.31 23.59 8.37
CA PHE A 284 -17.44 24.84 7.62
C PHE A 284 -16.20 25.72 7.71
N ASN A 285 -15.56 25.77 8.88
CA ASN A 285 -14.42 26.67 9.10
C ASN A 285 -13.12 25.96 9.55
N GLY A 286 -13.19 24.65 9.79
CA GLY A 286 -12.07 23.81 10.21
C GLY A 286 -11.62 24.02 11.65
N ALA A 287 -12.34 24.81 12.44
CA ALA A 287 -11.98 25.06 13.83
C ALA A 287 -12.24 23.82 14.69
N PRO A 288 -11.38 23.53 15.67
CA PRO A 288 -11.69 22.54 16.67
C PRO A 288 -12.96 22.96 17.44
N ALA A 289 -13.91 22.06 17.56
CA ALA A 289 -15.12 22.20 18.35
C ALA A 289 -14.93 21.74 19.80
N ASP A 290 -13.88 20.94 20.05
CA ASP A 290 -13.44 20.50 21.36
C ASP A 290 -11.90 20.30 21.37
N LYS A 291 -11.31 20.04 22.53
CA LYS A 291 -9.87 19.79 22.71
C LYS A 291 -9.58 18.31 22.96
N GLN A 292 -10.19 17.43 22.16
CA GLN A 292 -9.92 16.00 22.23
C GLN A 292 -8.72 15.62 21.37
N ARG A 293 -7.72 14.96 21.96
CA ARG A 293 -6.51 14.46 21.29
C ARG A 293 -6.27 13.01 21.71
N GLY A 294 -6.15 12.10 20.77
CA GLY A 294 -5.93 10.69 21.06
C GLY A 294 -5.39 9.96 19.84
N TRP A 295 -5.07 8.69 20.00
CA TRP A 295 -4.85 7.74 18.89
C TRP A 295 -5.89 6.61 18.90
N ASP A 296 -6.88 6.70 19.78
CA ASP A 296 -7.97 5.72 19.87
C ASP A 296 -9.11 6.10 18.90
N ARG A 297 -10.27 5.44 19.07
CA ARG A 297 -11.50 5.65 18.33
C ARG A 297 -11.72 7.12 17.98
N LYS A 298 -12.01 7.38 16.70
CA LYS A 298 -12.26 8.71 16.09
C LYS A 298 -11.00 9.44 15.62
N HIS A 299 -9.82 9.06 16.10
CA HIS A 299 -8.55 9.68 15.69
C HIS A 299 -7.64 8.71 14.94
N ASP A 300 -7.59 7.46 15.39
CA ASP A 300 -6.86 6.30 14.86
C ASP A 300 -6.32 6.44 13.42
N SER A 301 -7.16 6.15 12.43
CA SER A 301 -6.84 5.90 11.04
C SER A 301 -6.36 7.15 10.28
N TYR A 302 -6.59 8.35 10.81
CA TYR A 302 -5.95 9.55 10.27
C TYR A 302 -4.43 9.48 10.40
N TYR A 303 -3.92 9.15 11.59
CA TYR A 303 -2.49 9.02 11.81
C TYR A 303 -1.93 7.82 11.07
N GLU A 304 -2.69 6.74 11.01
CA GLU A 304 -2.35 5.58 10.19
C GLU A 304 -2.09 5.98 8.73
N TYR A 305 -3.00 6.77 8.15
CA TYR A 305 -2.95 7.18 6.74
C TYR A 305 -1.86 8.19 6.45
N LEU A 306 -1.46 9.05 7.40
CA LEU A 306 -0.33 9.97 7.18
C LEU A 306 0.96 9.22 6.80
N LEU A 307 1.29 8.18 7.57
CA LEU A 307 2.44 7.34 7.27
C LEU A 307 2.22 6.57 5.97
N LYS A 308 1.05 5.92 5.83
CA LYS A 308 0.78 5.07 4.68
C LYS A 308 0.75 5.87 3.37
N ALA A 309 0.29 7.12 3.37
CA ALA A 309 0.35 8.01 2.22
C ALA A 309 1.79 8.33 1.81
N TYR A 310 2.67 8.59 2.78
CA TYR A 310 4.10 8.80 2.51
C TYR A 310 4.77 7.56 1.91
N ILE A 311 4.45 6.36 2.41
CA ILE A 311 5.02 5.11 1.89
C ILE A 311 4.42 4.80 0.50
N LEU A 312 3.14 5.08 0.29
CA LEU A 312 2.41 4.78 -0.95
C LEU A 312 2.97 5.54 -2.14
N ASP A 313 3.21 6.84 -1.99
CA ASP A 313 3.83 7.67 -3.02
C ASP A 313 4.84 8.65 -2.41
N PRO A 314 6.10 8.22 -2.17
CA PRO A 314 7.14 9.08 -1.63
C PRO A 314 7.49 10.25 -2.57
N GLY A 315 7.09 10.19 -3.85
CA GLY A 315 7.27 11.24 -4.84
C GLY A 315 6.13 12.26 -4.89
N ASP A 316 5.04 12.05 -4.13
CA ASP A 316 3.97 13.04 -4.02
C ASP A 316 4.54 14.36 -3.48
N ARG A 317 4.10 15.49 -4.05
CA ARG A 317 4.58 16.82 -3.69
C ARG A 317 4.37 17.18 -2.21
N TYR A 318 3.48 16.47 -1.50
CA TYR A 318 3.18 16.66 -0.08
C TYR A 318 3.66 15.51 0.81
N ALA A 319 4.39 14.54 0.25
CA ALA A 319 4.78 13.33 0.96
C ALA A 319 5.64 13.65 2.21
N ALA A 320 6.53 14.64 2.09
CA ALA A 320 7.38 15.08 3.21
C ALA A 320 6.54 15.65 4.37
N GLU A 321 5.52 16.44 4.07
CA GLU A 321 4.60 17.00 5.05
C GLU A 321 3.80 15.90 5.76
N TYR A 322 3.32 14.89 5.04
CA TYR A 322 2.62 13.76 5.64
C TYR A 322 3.52 12.97 6.59
N ARG A 323 4.76 12.69 6.17
CA ARG A 323 5.78 12.07 7.02
C ARG A 323 6.05 12.90 8.27
N ASP A 324 6.35 14.19 8.11
CA ASP A 324 6.74 15.05 9.23
C ASP A 324 5.60 15.23 10.22
N ARG A 325 4.37 15.31 9.71
CA ARG A 325 3.15 15.32 10.51
C ARG A 325 3.00 14.05 11.35
N TRP A 326 3.21 12.89 10.74
CA TRP A 326 3.17 11.61 11.43
C TRP A 326 4.27 11.49 12.50
N VAL A 327 5.51 11.89 12.18
CA VAL A 327 6.63 11.88 13.13
C VAL A 327 6.32 12.75 14.35
N GLN A 328 5.77 13.95 14.14
CA GLN A 328 5.32 14.82 15.22
C GLN A 328 4.22 14.17 16.06
N ALA A 329 3.21 13.56 15.41
CA ALA A 329 2.12 12.88 16.10
C ALA A 329 2.62 11.73 16.99
N VAL A 330 3.56 10.89 16.52
CA VAL A 330 4.16 9.81 17.31
C VAL A 330 4.99 10.34 18.48
N GLN A 331 5.77 11.41 18.27
CA GLN A 331 6.53 12.04 19.34
C GLN A 331 5.61 12.63 20.41
N SER A 332 4.55 13.32 20.00
CA SER A 332 3.55 13.90 20.89
C SER A 332 2.74 12.83 21.63
N LEU A 333 2.38 11.73 20.96
CA LEU A 333 1.78 10.55 21.58
C LEU A 333 2.69 10.01 22.69
N ARG A 334 3.96 9.72 22.36
CA ARG A 334 4.95 9.20 23.31
C ARG A 334 5.11 10.09 24.55
N ASN A 335 5.18 11.41 24.34
CA ASN A 335 5.51 12.35 25.41
C ASN A 335 4.30 12.69 26.30
N ASN A 336 3.07 12.63 25.76
CA ASN A 336 1.91 13.20 26.44
C ASN A 336 0.82 12.17 26.75
N LEU A 337 0.66 11.15 25.91
CA LEU A 337 -0.50 10.25 25.92
C LEU A 337 -0.16 8.79 26.20
N VAL A 338 1.10 8.38 26.11
CA VAL A 338 1.55 7.06 26.55
C VAL A 338 1.85 7.10 28.04
N PHE A 339 1.21 6.20 28.78
CA PHE A 339 1.38 6.07 30.22
C PHE A 339 1.78 4.65 30.57
N GLU A 340 2.63 4.54 31.58
CA GLU A 340 3.00 3.27 32.20
C GLU A 340 2.12 3.05 33.43
N SER A 341 1.50 1.88 33.54
CA SER A 341 0.81 1.47 34.77
C SER A 341 1.81 1.17 35.89
N ARG A 342 1.32 0.93 37.11
CA ARG A 342 2.22 0.45 38.19
C ARG A 342 2.73 -0.96 37.82
N PRO A 343 4.04 -1.25 37.99
CA PRO A 343 4.57 -2.59 37.81
C PRO A 343 3.83 -3.61 38.70
N LEU A 344 3.50 -4.77 38.14
CA LEU A 344 2.89 -5.86 38.89
C LEU A 344 3.95 -6.57 39.77
N PRO A 345 3.54 -7.29 40.84
CA PRO A 345 4.48 -8.08 41.64
C PRO A 345 5.36 -8.99 40.78
N GLY A 346 6.68 -8.81 40.87
CA GLY A 346 7.66 -9.58 40.08
C GLY A 346 8.01 -8.99 38.71
N GLN A 347 7.39 -7.88 38.30
CA GLN A 347 7.76 -7.13 37.08
C GLN A 347 8.62 -5.92 37.41
N GLN A 348 9.56 -5.59 36.52
CA GLN A 348 10.43 -4.41 36.66
C GLN A 348 9.84 -3.15 36.03
N VAL A 349 8.97 -3.32 35.04
CA VAL A 349 8.29 -2.25 34.30
C VAL A 349 6.79 -2.53 34.28
N GLY A 350 6.00 -1.47 34.24
CA GLY A 350 4.55 -1.54 34.09
C GLY A 350 4.12 -1.71 32.64
N VAL A 351 2.80 -1.79 32.46
CA VAL A 351 2.17 -1.96 31.15
C VAL A 351 2.01 -0.60 30.49
N LEU A 352 2.43 -0.46 29.23
CA LEU A 352 2.19 0.76 28.47
C LEU A 352 0.76 0.78 27.91
N SER A 353 0.08 1.92 28.06
CA SER A 353 -1.26 2.16 27.53
C SER A 353 -1.37 3.57 26.98
N ILE A 354 -2.31 3.76 26.04
CA ILE A 354 -2.56 5.04 25.39
C ILE A 354 -3.80 5.67 26.03
N ALA A 355 -3.66 6.86 26.59
CA ALA A 355 -4.79 7.68 27.01
C ALA A 355 -5.28 8.57 25.87
N THR A 356 -6.53 9.03 26.00
CA THR A 356 -7.02 10.19 25.24
C THR A 356 -6.99 11.41 26.15
N TYR A 357 -6.64 12.58 25.62
CA TYR A 357 -6.79 13.85 26.33
C TYR A 357 -8.08 14.53 25.90
N GLN A 358 -8.81 15.11 26.86
CA GLN A 358 -9.98 15.93 26.61
C GLN A 358 -10.12 17.01 27.69
N ASN A 359 -10.08 18.28 27.29
CA ASN A 359 -10.39 19.44 28.15
C ASN A 359 -9.66 19.47 29.51
N GLY A 360 -8.35 19.16 29.53
CA GLY A 360 -7.54 19.16 30.75
C GLY A 360 -7.49 17.81 31.47
N TRP A 361 -8.26 16.83 31.02
CA TRP A 361 -8.33 15.49 31.58
C TRP A 361 -7.69 14.47 30.66
N PHE A 362 -6.99 13.50 31.26
CA PHE A 362 -6.57 12.28 30.61
C PHE A 362 -7.63 11.21 30.83
N ILE A 363 -8.32 10.87 29.77
CA ILE A 363 -9.20 9.71 29.68
C ILE A 363 -8.30 8.47 29.70
N ASN A 364 -8.12 7.90 30.89
CA ASN A 364 -7.30 6.71 31.17
C ASN A 364 -8.06 5.40 30.88
N GLU A 365 -8.71 5.38 29.72
CA GLU A 365 -9.40 4.24 29.12
C GLU A 365 -8.81 4.05 27.72
N MET A 366 -8.56 2.81 27.34
CA MET A 366 -8.06 2.43 26.03
C MET A 366 -8.96 1.35 25.45
N SER A 367 -9.41 1.56 24.22
CA SER A 367 -10.21 0.59 23.49
C SER A 367 -9.33 -0.37 22.71
N HIS A 368 -9.91 -1.50 22.30
CA HIS A 368 -9.24 -2.47 21.45
C HIS A 368 -8.72 -1.85 20.15
N LEU A 369 -9.43 -0.84 19.62
CA LEU A 369 -9.05 -0.14 18.39
C LEU A 369 -7.63 0.43 18.48
N ALA A 370 -7.25 1.01 19.63
CA ALA A 370 -5.92 1.60 19.81
C ALA A 370 -4.77 0.58 19.70
N CYS A 371 -5.05 -0.73 19.72
CA CYS A 371 -4.03 -1.75 19.47
C CYS A 371 -3.56 -1.83 18.01
N PHE A 372 -4.03 -0.97 17.10
CA PHE A 372 -3.43 -0.79 15.76
C PHE A 372 -2.13 0.05 15.82
N ALA A 373 -2.07 0.98 16.79
CA ALA A 373 -1.01 1.97 16.91
C ALA A 373 0.40 1.34 17.01
N PRO A 374 0.63 0.24 17.76
CA PRO A 374 1.91 -0.45 17.77
C PRO A 374 2.39 -0.83 16.37
N GLY A 375 1.55 -1.47 15.55
CA GLY A 375 1.87 -1.87 14.18
C GLY A 375 2.21 -0.69 13.28
N ASN A 376 1.43 0.40 13.38
CA ASN A 376 1.70 1.63 12.63
C ASN A 376 3.04 2.28 13.02
N ILE A 377 3.32 2.38 14.32
CA ILE A 377 4.57 2.92 14.86
C ILE A 377 5.76 2.05 14.46
N LEU A 378 5.63 0.72 14.47
CA LEU A 378 6.66 -0.20 14.02
C LEU A 378 6.95 -0.03 12.53
N LEU A 379 5.91 0.04 11.70
CA LEU A 379 6.03 0.26 10.26
C LEU A 379 6.83 1.53 9.97
N GLY A 380 6.45 2.66 10.57
CA GLY A 380 7.15 3.93 10.34
C GLY A 380 8.52 3.96 10.98
N GLY A 381 8.69 3.34 12.16
CA GLY A 381 9.97 3.16 12.83
C GLY A 381 10.98 2.44 11.93
N ARG A 382 10.57 1.33 11.31
CA ARG A 382 11.41 0.57 10.38
C ARG A 382 11.66 1.32 9.08
N TYR A 383 10.62 1.87 8.45
CA TYR A 383 10.73 2.57 7.17
C TYR A 383 11.62 3.82 7.25
N LEU A 384 11.57 4.54 8.39
CA LEU A 384 12.32 5.78 8.61
C LEU A 384 13.66 5.57 9.34
N GLY A 385 14.00 4.35 9.77
CA GLY A 385 15.22 4.07 10.54
C GLY A 385 15.21 4.68 11.95
N ARG A 386 14.06 4.63 12.64
CA ARG A 386 13.83 5.20 13.97
C ARG A 386 13.68 4.09 15.02
N GLU A 387 14.80 3.67 15.59
CA GLU A 387 14.84 2.64 16.65
C GLU A 387 14.05 3.03 17.91
N ASP A 388 13.97 4.32 18.21
CA ASP A 388 13.18 4.83 19.32
C ASP A 388 11.66 4.65 19.09
N PHE A 389 11.21 4.67 17.83
CA PHE A 389 9.83 4.33 17.48
C PHE A 389 9.61 2.82 17.48
N ILE A 390 10.57 2.03 17.00
CA ILE A 390 10.50 0.56 17.09
C ILE A 390 10.34 0.14 18.57
N THR A 391 11.16 0.71 19.46
CA THR A 391 11.09 0.43 20.91
C THR A 391 9.73 0.79 21.50
N LEU A 392 9.18 1.95 21.14
CA LEU A 392 7.86 2.37 21.58
C LEU A 392 6.76 1.42 21.09
N GLY A 393 6.79 1.08 19.79
CA GLY A 393 5.81 0.18 19.19
C GLY A 393 5.84 -1.21 19.83
N LEU A 394 7.03 -1.78 20.08
CA LEU A 394 7.14 -3.07 20.77
C LEU A 394 6.62 -3.01 22.22
N GLY A 395 6.92 -1.94 22.97
CA GLY A 395 6.43 -1.79 24.34
C GLY A 395 4.91 -1.64 24.44
N LEU A 396 4.29 -0.92 23.49
CA LEU A 396 2.82 -0.82 23.42
C LEU A 396 2.18 -2.16 22.98
N LEU A 397 2.83 -2.90 22.08
CA LEU A 397 2.36 -4.22 21.65
C LEU A 397 2.39 -5.23 22.80
N ASP A 398 3.46 -5.21 23.62
CA ASP A 398 3.53 -6.03 24.84
C ASP A 398 2.37 -5.71 25.80
N GLY A 399 1.93 -4.43 25.85
CA GLY A 399 0.75 -4.05 26.62
C GLY A 399 -0.56 -4.62 26.08
N CYS A 400 -0.80 -4.53 24.77
CA CYS A 400 -1.94 -5.20 24.12
C CYS A 400 -1.92 -6.71 24.34
N HIS A 401 -0.75 -7.35 24.26
CA HIS A 401 -0.57 -8.77 24.55
C HIS A 401 -0.93 -9.11 26.00
N HIS A 402 -0.43 -8.33 26.97
CA HIS A 402 -0.71 -8.53 28.39
C HIS A 402 -2.22 -8.50 28.70
N ILE A 403 -2.97 -7.64 28.03
CA ILE A 403 -4.43 -7.58 28.19
C ILE A 403 -5.09 -8.86 27.68
N TYR A 404 -4.71 -9.33 26.48
CA TYR A 404 -5.18 -10.61 25.94
C TYR A 404 -4.85 -11.76 26.88
N ASP A 405 -3.61 -11.84 27.38
CA ASP A 405 -3.18 -12.94 28.24
C ASP A 405 -3.83 -12.90 29.64
N SER A 406 -4.30 -11.73 30.08
CA SER A 406 -4.93 -11.56 31.38
C SER A 406 -6.39 -12.03 31.44
N THR A 407 -7.06 -12.24 30.30
CA THR A 407 -8.46 -12.70 30.29
C THR A 407 -8.56 -14.24 30.26
N PRO A 408 -9.56 -14.83 30.92
CA PRO A 408 -9.84 -16.26 30.85
C PRO A 408 -10.01 -16.81 29.43
N LEU A 409 -10.63 -16.04 28.53
CA LEU A 409 -10.79 -16.46 27.13
C LEU A 409 -9.54 -16.26 26.28
N LYS A 410 -8.49 -15.60 26.80
CA LYS A 410 -7.30 -15.19 26.03
C LYS A 410 -7.63 -14.28 24.85
N ILE A 411 -8.62 -13.40 25.06
CA ILE A 411 -9.13 -12.41 24.09
C ILE A 411 -9.22 -11.05 24.78
N GLY A 412 -8.75 -10.00 24.12
CA GLY A 412 -8.84 -8.63 24.62
C GLY A 412 -10.28 -8.09 24.66
N PRO A 413 -10.65 -7.29 25.69
CA PRO A 413 -11.93 -6.62 25.76
C PRO A 413 -12.00 -5.43 24.79
N GLU A 414 -13.22 -4.97 24.47
CA GLU A 414 -13.45 -3.75 23.67
C GLU A 414 -12.89 -2.50 24.36
N ALA A 415 -12.90 -2.44 25.70
CA ALA A 415 -12.29 -1.34 26.45
C ALA A 415 -11.84 -1.75 27.85
N PHE A 416 -10.73 -1.17 28.30
CA PHE A 416 -10.21 -1.28 29.66
C PHE A 416 -9.68 0.07 30.14
N SER A 417 -9.63 0.24 31.45
CA SER A 417 -9.06 1.42 32.09
C SER A 417 -7.85 1.05 32.93
N PHE A 418 -6.93 2.00 33.08
CA PHE A 418 -5.66 1.78 33.76
C PHE A 418 -5.34 2.97 34.69
N MET A 419 -4.52 2.74 35.71
CA MET A 419 -4.00 3.83 36.55
C MET A 419 -2.53 4.10 36.23
N PRO A 420 -2.18 5.30 35.74
CA PRO A 420 -0.79 5.68 35.54
C PRO A 420 0.03 5.63 36.83
N SER A 421 1.29 5.20 36.72
CA SER A 421 2.23 5.13 37.83
C SER A 421 2.54 6.52 38.42
N ASN A 422 2.61 7.55 37.58
CA ASN A 422 2.79 8.94 37.99
C ASN A 422 1.49 9.75 37.81
N THR A 423 0.86 10.12 38.93
CA THR A 423 -0.37 10.92 38.94
C THR A 423 -0.14 12.41 39.22
N SER A 424 1.11 12.85 39.42
CA SER A 424 1.39 14.21 39.88
C SER A 424 1.04 15.26 38.83
N GLY A 425 0.18 16.21 39.20
CA GLY A 425 -0.16 17.38 38.36
C GLY A 425 -1.01 17.05 37.12
N LYS A 426 -1.58 15.84 37.01
CA LYS A 426 -2.46 15.43 35.93
C LYS A 426 -3.82 14.98 36.48
N TYR A 427 -4.89 15.27 35.75
CA TYR A 427 -6.25 14.84 36.09
C TYR A 427 -6.65 13.64 35.22
N TYR A 428 -7.20 12.60 35.85
CA TYR A 428 -7.61 11.37 35.18
C TYR A 428 -9.11 11.15 35.35
N SER A 429 -9.77 10.65 34.32
CA SER A 429 -11.24 10.56 34.28
C SER A 429 -11.82 9.38 35.05
N TYR A 430 -11.06 8.29 35.19
CA TYR A 430 -11.57 7.05 35.75
C TYR A 430 -10.72 6.53 36.90
N GLU A 431 -11.40 6.05 37.93
CA GLU A 431 -10.84 5.27 39.04
C GLU A 431 -11.68 3.99 39.20
N PRO A 432 -11.10 2.90 39.72
CA PRO A 432 -11.88 1.68 39.96
C PRO A 432 -12.97 1.95 41.00
N SER A 433 -14.21 1.69 40.63
CA SER A 433 -15.41 1.99 41.42
C SER A 433 -15.90 0.80 42.25
N SER A 434 -15.58 -0.42 41.82
CA SER A 434 -16.01 -1.67 42.48
C SER A 434 -14.85 -2.44 43.12
N GLU A 435 -15.17 -3.42 43.98
CA GLU A 435 -14.17 -4.36 44.52
C GLU A 435 -13.53 -5.18 43.41
N LYS A 436 -14.33 -5.70 42.47
CA LYS A 436 -13.84 -6.43 41.29
C LYS A 436 -12.86 -5.63 40.45
N GLU A 437 -13.12 -4.34 40.20
CA GLU A 437 -12.21 -3.49 39.45
C GLU A 437 -10.91 -3.23 40.22
N ARG A 438 -10.98 -3.06 41.54
CA ARG A 438 -9.79 -2.93 42.39
C ARG A 438 -8.94 -4.22 42.39
N GLU A 439 -9.58 -5.39 42.47
CA GLU A 439 -8.90 -6.68 42.35
C GLU A 439 -8.25 -6.86 40.97
N GLN A 440 -8.94 -6.48 39.89
CA GLN A 440 -8.38 -6.51 38.54
C GLN A 440 -7.19 -5.56 38.41
N LEU A 441 -7.31 -4.33 38.93
CA LEU A 441 -6.21 -3.38 38.92
C LEU A 441 -4.99 -3.91 39.69
N GLU A 442 -5.18 -4.51 40.86
CA GLU A 442 -4.10 -5.09 41.65
C GLU A 442 -3.45 -6.29 40.94
N LYS A 443 -4.26 -7.13 40.30
CA LYS A 443 -3.80 -8.37 39.67
C LYS A 443 -3.18 -8.16 38.28
N TYR A 444 -3.76 -7.27 37.48
CA TYR A 444 -3.45 -7.10 36.06
C TYR A 444 -2.93 -5.70 35.70
N GLY A 445 -3.06 -4.71 36.58
CA GLY A 445 -2.62 -3.34 36.32
C GLY A 445 -3.64 -2.51 35.54
N PHE A 446 -4.80 -3.11 35.25
CA PHE A 446 -5.94 -2.49 34.57
C PHE A 446 -7.24 -3.17 35.03
N TRP A 447 -8.39 -2.55 34.72
CA TRP A 447 -9.71 -3.16 34.91
C TRP A 447 -10.54 -3.04 33.64
N ILE A 448 -11.46 -3.98 33.45
CA ILE A 448 -12.25 -4.05 32.21
C ILE A 448 -13.46 -3.15 32.33
N VAL A 449 -13.63 -2.27 31.35
CA VAL A 449 -14.79 -1.37 31.25
C VAL A 449 -15.85 -1.96 30.33
N ASN A 450 -15.46 -2.39 29.14
CA ASN A 450 -16.35 -3.05 28.19
C ASN A 450 -15.83 -4.45 27.88
N PRO A 451 -16.40 -5.50 28.49
CA PRO A 451 -15.88 -6.85 28.36
C PRO A 451 -16.22 -7.54 27.03
N ALA A 452 -16.95 -6.88 26.12
CA ALA A 452 -17.27 -7.46 24.83
C ALA A 452 -16.00 -7.66 23.97
N TYR A 453 -16.08 -8.48 22.93
CA TYR A 453 -15.09 -8.56 21.86
C TYR A 453 -15.80 -8.71 20.51
N ARG A 454 -15.54 -7.79 19.59
CA ARG A 454 -16.31 -7.67 18.35
C ARG A 454 -15.65 -8.28 17.11
N LEU A 455 -14.80 -9.30 17.28
CA LEU A 455 -14.04 -9.96 16.20
C LEU A 455 -12.97 -9.06 15.55
N ARG A 456 -12.48 -8.06 16.28
CA ARG A 456 -11.63 -7.00 15.73
C ARG A 456 -10.18 -7.45 15.44
N PRO A 457 -9.53 -6.84 14.44
CA PRO A 457 -8.20 -7.26 13.99
C PRO A 457 -7.02 -6.56 14.68
N GLU A 458 -7.20 -5.44 15.38
CA GLU A 458 -6.11 -4.46 15.53
C GLU A 458 -4.89 -5.02 16.30
N TYR A 459 -5.10 -5.86 17.30
CA TYR A 459 -4.01 -6.56 17.99
C TYR A 459 -3.26 -7.54 17.08
N ILE A 460 -4.00 -8.35 16.29
CA ILE A 460 -3.41 -9.28 15.31
C ILE A 460 -2.66 -8.52 14.21
N GLU A 461 -3.18 -7.38 13.76
CA GLU A 461 -2.48 -6.49 12.82
C GLU A 461 -1.11 -6.07 13.36
N SER A 462 -1.06 -5.61 14.61
CA SER A 462 0.21 -5.20 15.22
C SER A 462 1.20 -6.36 15.40
N LEU A 463 0.71 -7.57 15.71
CA LEU A 463 1.54 -8.78 15.75
C LEU A 463 2.10 -9.12 14.36
N PHE A 464 1.30 -8.98 13.31
CA PHE A 464 1.74 -9.17 11.94
C PHE A 464 2.91 -8.22 11.62
N TYR A 465 2.75 -6.91 11.86
CA TYR A 465 3.83 -5.95 11.62
C TYR A 465 5.08 -6.28 12.45
N ALA A 466 4.92 -6.59 13.74
CA ALA A 466 6.04 -6.94 14.60
C ALA A 466 6.82 -8.16 14.09
N TYR A 467 6.12 -9.22 13.67
CA TYR A 467 6.78 -10.38 13.06
C TYR A 467 7.50 -10.01 11.77
N ARG A 468 6.82 -9.30 10.86
CA ARG A 468 7.40 -8.95 9.55
C ARG A 468 8.62 -8.04 9.67
N ILE A 469 8.67 -7.19 10.69
CA ILE A 469 9.76 -6.22 10.89
C ILE A 469 10.93 -6.82 11.67
N THR A 470 10.64 -7.65 12.69
CA THR A 470 11.69 -8.16 13.60
C THR A 470 12.16 -9.57 13.25
N GLY A 471 11.34 -10.37 12.57
CA GLY A 471 11.57 -11.80 12.38
C GLY A 471 11.38 -12.65 13.64
N ASP A 472 11.00 -12.07 14.78
CA ASP A 472 10.85 -12.78 16.05
C ASP A 472 9.60 -13.66 16.03
N ARG A 473 9.81 -14.98 16.14
CA ARG A 473 8.75 -15.98 16.11
C ARG A 473 7.78 -15.88 17.29
N LYS A 474 8.12 -15.17 18.37
CA LYS A 474 7.18 -14.97 19.48
C LYS A 474 5.89 -14.31 19.00
N TYR A 475 5.96 -13.37 18.04
CA TYR A 475 4.79 -12.68 17.51
C TYR A 475 3.89 -13.60 16.69
N GLN A 476 4.47 -14.57 15.96
CA GLN A 476 3.66 -15.63 15.30
C GLN A 476 3.00 -16.57 16.31
N SER A 477 3.67 -16.87 17.43
CA SER A 477 3.09 -17.67 18.50
C SER A 477 1.92 -16.94 19.15
N TRP A 478 2.08 -15.66 19.49
CA TRP A 478 1.01 -14.84 20.05
C TRP A 478 -0.17 -14.66 19.10
N ALA A 479 0.09 -14.50 17.80
CA ALA A 479 -0.93 -14.41 16.76
C ALA A 479 -1.75 -15.72 16.70
N TRP A 480 -1.04 -16.85 16.69
CA TRP A 480 -1.67 -18.16 16.72
C TRP A 480 -2.49 -18.43 17.99
N ASP A 481 -1.99 -18.03 19.16
CA ASP A 481 -2.69 -18.19 20.43
C ASP A 481 -3.97 -17.35 20.43
N ALA A 482 -3.92 -16.10 19.94
CA ALA A 482 -5.07 -15.23 19.79
C ALA A 482 -6.08 -15.80 18.78
N PHE A 483 -5.65 -16.21 17.59
CA PHE A 483 -6.51 -16.84 16.58
C PHE A 483 -7.22 -18.07 17.14
N THR A 484 -6.48 -18.96 17.81
CA THR A 484 -7.04 -20.20 18.38
C THR A 484 -8.06 -19.89 19.49
N ALA A 485 -7.76 -18.90 20.34
CA ALA A 485 -8.67 -18.43 21.37
C ALA A 485 -9.97 -17.87 20.77
N ILE A 486 -9.85 -16.98 19.78
CA ILE A 486 -10.97 -16.37 19.06
C ILE A 486 -11.80 -17.45 18.37
N GLU A 487 -11.19 -18.33 17.56
CA GLU A 487 -11.89 -19.40 16.86
C GLU A 487 -12.72 -20.24 17.84
N ASN A 488 -12.10 -20.69 18.94
CA ASN A 488 -12.77 -21.50 19.94
C ASN A 488 -13.92 -20.77 20.63
N ALA A 489 -13.71 -19.52 21.03
CA ALA A 489 -14.68 -18.75 21.79
C ALA A 489 -15.86 -18.27 20.95
N THR A 490 -15.69 -18.10 19.63
CA THR A 490 -16.65 -17.39 18.77
C THR A 490 -17.38 -18.29 17.80
N GLN A 491 -16.93 -19.52 17.56
CA GLN A 491 -17.55 -20.41 16.58
C GLN A 491 -19.01 -20.77 16.93
N THR A 492 -19.90 -20.61 15.95
CA THR A 492 -21.33 -20.98 16.03
C THR A 492 -21.74 -21.92 14.91
N GLU A 493 -23.03 -22.26 14.81
CA GLU A 493 -23.58 -23.04 13.70
C GLU A 493 -23.39 -22.36 12.34
N PHE A 494 -23.61 -21.03 12.28
CA PHE A 494 -23.62 -20.24 11.03
C PHE A 494 -22.43 -19.30 10.86
N GLY A 495 -21.35 -19.44 11.64
CA GLY A 495 -20.14 -18.67 11.43
C GLY A 495 -19.37 -18.44 12.73
N PHE A 496 -19.01 -17.19 12.96
CA PHE A 496 -18.31 -16.71 14.14
C PHE A 496 -19.04 -15.48 14.69
N ALA A 497 -19.24 -15.45 16.00
CA ALA A 497 -20.05 -14.48 16.71
C ALA A 497 -19.22 -13.58 17.62
N GLN A 498 -19.67 -12.35 17.82
CA GLN A 498 -19.11 -11.49 18.86
C GLN A 498 -19.29 -12.11 20.24
N VAL A 499 -18.39 -11.80 21.16
CA VAL A 499 -18.42 -12.26 22.55
C VAL A 499 -18.92 -11.14 23.44
N LYS A 500 -19.84 -11.45 24.35
CA LYS A 500 -20.39 -10.48 25.33
C LYS A 500 -19.41 -10.17 26.46
N ASN A 501 -18.69 -11.19 26.93
CA ASN A 501 -17.79 -11.06 28.07
C ASN A 501 -16.56 -11.96 27.96
N VAL A 502 -15.39 -11.36 27.73
CA VAL A 502 -14.08 -12.05 27.68
C VAL A 502 -13.59 -12.57 29.04
N MET A 503 -14.24 -12.15 30.13
CA MET A 503 -13.99 -12.67 31.48
C MET A 503 -14.84 -13.90 31.85
N ALA A 504 -15.69 -14.36 30.94
CA ALA A 504 -16.41 -15.61 31.16
C ALA A 504 -15.47 -16.81 31.04
N GLU A 505 -15.76 -17.88 31.77
CA GLU A 505 -15.06 -19.15 31.58
C GLU A 505 -15.33 -19.71 30.18
N PHE A 506 -14.29 -20.24 29.54
CA PHE A 506 -14.46 -20.93 28.28
C PHE A 506 -15.31 -22.19 28.47
N LYS A 507 -16.45 -22.23 27.77
CA LYS A 507 -17.34 -23.39 27.71
C LYS A 507 -17.68 -23.65 26.25
N LYS A 508 -17.21 -24.78 25.73
CA LYS A 508 -17.44 -25.16 24.33
C LYS A 508 -18.94 -25.23 24.03
N GLY A 509 -19.39 -24.47 23.03
CA GLY A 509 -20.81 -24.42 22.63
C GLY A 509 -21.70 -23.53 23.51
N ASN A 510 -21.13 -22.71 24.40
CA ASN A 510 -21.90 -21.76 25.19
C ASN A 510 -22.37 -20.55 24.37
N SER A 511 -23.56 -20.65 23.78
CA SER A 511 -24.18 -19.55 23.05
C SER A 511 -24.65 -18.38 23.93
N GLU A 512 -24.75 -18.54 25.25
CA GLU A 512 -25.22 -17.46 26.13
C GLU A 512 -24.24 -16.27 26.15
N ASN A 513 -22.94 -16.55 26.03
CA ASN A 513 -21.88 -15.53 25.98
C ASN A 513 -21.64 -14.97 24.56
N LEU A 514 -22.45 -15.37 23.58
CA LEU A 514 -22.34 -14.92 22.19
C LEU A 514 -23.44 -13.91 21.86
N ASP A 515 -23.05 -12.85 21.18
CA ASP A 515 -23.95 -11.92 20.51
C ASP A 515 -24.18 -12.39 19.08
N ASP A 516 -25.42 -12.31 18.61
CA ASP A 516 -25.81 -12.77 17.27
C ASP A 516 -25.41 -11.77 16.18
N GLU A 517 -24.14 -11.40 16.15
CA GLU A 517 -23.57 -10.41 15.25
C GLU A 517 -22.23 -10.92 14.70
N CYS A 518 -21.99 -10.68 13.41
CA CYS A 518 -20.69 -10.87 12.76
C CYS A 518 -20.47 -9.70 11.81
N GLN A 519 -19.32 -9.03 11.94
CA GLN A 519 -18.97 -7.89 11.11
C GLN A 519 -18.14 -8.35 9.90
N SER A 520 -18.25 -7.65 8.77
CA SER A 520 -17.51 -8.00 7.53
C SER A 520 -15.99 -8.05 7.74
N PHE A 521 -15.47 -7.20 8.64
CA PHE A 521 -14.04 -7.14 8.97
C PHE A 521 -13.48 -8.41 9.62
N TRP A 522 -14.32 -9.33 10.14
CA TRP A 522 -13.86 -10.64 10.58
C TRP A 522 -13.16 -11.39 9.43
N GLY A 523 -13.80 -11.44 8.26
CA GLY A 523 -13.22 -12.05 7.07
C GLY A 523 -12.26 -11.14 6.33
N ALA A 524 -12.51 -9.82 6.32
CA ALA A 524 -11.68 -8.88 5.57
C ALA A 524 -10.32 -8.64 6.25
N GLU A 525 -10.25 -8.73 7.58
CA GLU A 525 -9.09 -8.29 8.35
C GLU A 525 -8.54 -9.40 9.23
N THR A 526 -9.33 -9.84 10.20
CA THR A 526 -8.87 -10.76 11.27
C THR A 526 -8.36 -12.07 10.69
N LEU A 527 -9.03 -12.62 9.68
CA LEU A 527 -8.58 -13.84 8.99
C LEU A 527 -7.50 -13.59 7.92
N LYS A 528 -7.38 -12.38 7.37
CA LYS A 528 -6.40 -12.06 6.32
C LYS A 528 -4.98 -12.05 6.86
N LEU A 529 -4.79 -11.45 8.04
CA LEU A 529 -3.47 -11.20 8.64
C LEU A 529 -2.78 -12.47 9.16
N GLU A 530 -3.53 -13.58 9.24
CA GLU A 530 -3.07 -14.90 9.70
C GLU A 530 -2.80 -15.89 8.54
N ALA A 531 -3.05 -15.49 7.28
CA ALA A 531 -3.03 -16.37 6.12
C ALA A 531 -1.69 -16.40 5.36
N LYS A 532 -1.42 -17.53 4.69
CA LYS A 532 -0.27 -17.71 3.79
C LYS A 532 -0.47 -16.95 2.48
N HIS A 533 0.55 -16.24 2.00
CA HIS A 533 0.60 -15.74 0.61
C HIS A 533 0.76 -16.92 -0.36
N PRO A 534 0.06 -16.94 -1.51
CA PRO A 534 0.17 -18.02 -2.47
C PRO A 534 1.50 -17.90 -3.20
N GLY A 535 2.52 -18.62 -2.73
CA GLY A 535 3.66 -19.02 -3.55
C GLY A 535 3.18 -20.08 -4.54
N ASN A 536 3.42 -19.84 -5.83
CA ASN A 536 3.04 -20.69 -6.96
C ASN A 536 3.14 -22.20 -6.67
N GLU A 537 2.00 -22.84 -6.41
CA GLU A 537 1.85 -24.29 -6.53
C GLU A 537 1.40 -24.61 -7.96
N HIS A 538 2.37 -24.86 -8.83
CA HIS A 538 2.18 -25.67 -10.03
C HIS A 538 3.07 -26.91 -9.93
N SER A 539 2.63 -27.89 -9.13
CA SER A 539 3.01 -29.28 -9.37
C SER A 539 1.75 -30.09 -9.65
N THR A 540 1.47 -30.29 -10.93
CA THR A 540 0.48 -31.25 -11.39
C THR A 540 0.90 -32.65 -10.96
N SER A 541 -0.05 -33.40 -10.43
CA SER A 541 0.07 -34.82 -10.17
C SER A 541 0.36 -35.58 -11.47
N ARG A 542 1.54 -36.18 -11.60
CA ARG A 542 1.80 -37.28 -12.55
C ARG A 542 2.73 -38.30 -11.92
N ALA A 543 2.33 -39.56 -12.03
CA ALA A 543 3.04 -40.76 -11.56
C ALA A 543 4.47 -40.87 -12.15
N PRO A 544 5.39 -41.61 -11.50
CA PRO A 544 6.81 -41.54 -11.80
C PRO A 544 7.20 -42.38 -13.03
N LEU A 545 8.00 -41.78 -13.91
CA LEU A 545 8.87 -42.49 -14.86
C LEU A 545 10.34 -42.13 -14.52
N PRO A 546 11.27 -43.09 -14.55
CA PRO A 546 12.64 -42.87 -14.10
C PRO A 546 13.54 -42.31 -15.22
N GLY A 547 14.39 -41.36 -14.84
CA GLY A 547 15.66 -41.09 -15.51
C GLY A 547 15.73 -39.84 -16.39
N SER A 548 16.28 -38.75 -15.85
CA SER A 548 17.49 -38.09 -16.39
C SER A 548 17.80 -36.81 -15.61
N ASN A 549 19.05 -36.71 -15.15
CA ASN A 549 19.63 -35.53 -14.51
C ASN A 549 19.72 -34.36 -15.50
N ARG A 550 19.07 -33.22 -15.20
CA ARG A 550 19.53 -31.87 -15.58
C ARG A 550 19.13 -30.87 -14.51
N GLY A 551 20.10 -30.04 -14.10
CA GLY A 551 19.99 -29.09 -12.99
C GLY A 551 18.90 -28.04 -13.22
N LEU A 552 18.12 -27.82 -12.16
CA LEU A 552 17.11 -26.77 -12.05
C LEU A 552 17.80 -25.43 -11.81
N ALA A 553 17.47 -24.44 -12.63
CA ALA A 553 17.77 -23.03 -12.40
C ALA A 553 16.93 -22.49 -11.24
N PRO A 554 17.45 -21.54 -10.44
CA PRO A 554 16.74 -21.03 -9.26
C PRO A 554 15.49 -20.24 -9.66
N SER A 555 14.37 -20.59 -9.05
CA SER A 555 13.08 -19.90 -9.12
C SER A 555 13.17 -18.55 -8.41
N ARG A 556 12.71 -17.48 -9.08
CA ARG A 556 12.62 -16.12 -8.53
C ARG A 556 11.57 -16.06 -7.40
N GLU A 557 12.03 -15.69 -6.21
CA GLU A 557 11.18 -15.24 -5.11
C GLU A 557 10.65 -13.83 -5.33
N VAL A 558 9.40 -13.59 -4.92
CA VAL A 558 8.84 -12.25 -4.72
C VAL A 558 8.99 -11.94 -3.23
N THR A 559 10.15 -11.39 -2.85
CA THR A 559 10.51 -11.06 -1.45
C THR A 559 10.43 -9.58 -1.11
N ASP A 560 9.86 -8.75 -1.99
CA ASP A 560 9.79 -7.31 -1.73
C ASP A 560 8.43 -6.92 -1.15
N SER A 561 8.46 -6.24 -0.01
CA SER A 561 7.32 -5.58 0.63
C SER A 561 6.69 -4.62 -0.36
N ARG A 562 5.69 -5.08 -1.13
CA ARG A 562 4.98 -4.31 -2.16
C ARG A 562 3.54 -4.06 -1.76
N VAL A 563 3.17 -4.06 -0.48
CA VAL A 563 1.76 -3.96 -0.06
C VAL A 563 1.60 -3.15 1.26
N ILE A 564 0.73 -2.13 1.25
CA ILE A 564 0.20 -1.34 2.37
C ILE A 564 -1.26 -1.75 2.63
N SER A 565 -1.61 -2.12 3.86
CA SER A 565 -3.01 -2.30 4.27
C SER A 565 -3.72 -0.95 4.44
N ALA A 566 -4.97 -0.76 3.99
CA ALA A 566 -5.85 0.32 4.47
C ALA A 566 -6.38 0.03 5.88
N SER A 567 -7.14 0.97 6.46
CA SER A 567 -7.65 0.86 7.84
C SER A 567 -8.72 -0.21 8.06
N ASN A 568 -9.29 -0.77 6.97
CA ASN A 568 -10.20 -1.92 7.00
C ASN A 568 -9.66 -3.13 6.19
N SER A 569 -8.34 -3.23 6.06
CA SER A 569 -7.63 -4.30 5.36
C SER A 569 -7.72 -4.47 3.83
N PRO A 570 -8.20 -3.53 2.99
CA PRO A 570 -7.77 -3.56 1.60
C PRO A 570 -6.24 -3.44 1.56
N LEU A 571 -5.56 -4.51 1.14
CA LEU A 571 -4.13 -4.47 0.88
C LEU A 571 -3.93 -3.74 -0.45
N TYR A 572 -3.59 -2.45 -0.40
CA TYR A 572 -3.01 -1.76 -1.54
C TYR A 572 -1.66 -2.39 -1.78
N PRO A 573 -1.36 -2.99 -2.94
CA PRO A 573 0.03 -3.00 -3.33
C PRO A 573 0.58 -1.57 -3.20
N LEU A 574 1.76 -1.39 -2.63
CA LEU A 574 2.51 -0.15 -2.72
C LEU A 574 2.39 0.30 -4.15
N LEU A 575 1.73 1.45 -4.33
CA LEU A 575 1.57 2.09 -5.62
C LEU A 575 2.94 1.99 -6.28
N ASN A 576 2.97 1.15 -7.29
CA ASN A 576 3.88 1.34 -8.37
C ASN A 576 3.42 2.65 -9.01
N VAL A 577 3.84 3.78 -8.43
CA VAL A 577 4.50 4.79 -9.25
C VAL A 577 5.78 4.12 -9.77
N MET A 578 5.59 3.11 -10.62
CA MET A 578 6.60 2.64 -11.51
C MET A 578 6.36 3.44 -12.77
N PRO A 579 7.34 4.25 -13.19
CA PRO A 579 7.65 4.23 -14.60
C PRO A 579 7.76 2.75 -14.98
N ILE A 580 6.87 2.29 -15.86
CA ILE A 580 6.86 1.00 -16.56
C ILE A 580 8.01 0.10 -16.10
N THR A 581 7.74 -0.91 -15.24
CA THR A 581 8.85 -1.71 -14.70
C THR A 581 9.58 -2.46 -15.80
N ARG A 582 10.78 -1.96 -16.05
CA ARG A 582 11.95 -2.69 -16.51
C ARG A 582 11.97 -4.08 -15.87
N SER A 583 11.83 -5.13 -16.68
CA SER A 583 12.07 -6.51 -16.23
C SER A 583 13.54 -6.63 -15.80
N GLN A 584 13.83 -7.22 -14.64
CA GLN A 584 15.21 -7.51 -14.20
C GLN A 584 16.03 -8.27 -15.26
N ALA A 585 15.38 -9.11 -16.07
CA ALA A 585 16.05 -9.81 -17.18
C ALA A 585 16.40 -8.84 -18.33
N MET A 586 15.58 -7.81 -18.54
CA MET A 586 15.81 -6.80 -19.56
C MET A 586 16.78 -5.71 -19.11
N ASP A 587 16.82 -5.35 -17.83
CA ASP A 587 17.89 -4.52 -17.28
C ASP A 587 19.26 -5.21 -17.43
N ALA A 588 19.34 -6.52 -17.14
CA ALA A 588 20.55 -7.29 -17.39
C ALA A 588 20.94 -7.33 -18.87
N ALA A 589 19.95 -7.42 -19.77
CA ALA A 589 20.16 -7.35 -21.22
C ALA A 589 20.68 -5.97 -21.66
N VAL A 590 20.12 -4.88 -21.13
CA VAL A 590 20.56 -3.50 -21.40
C VAL A 590 21.97 -3.26 -20.87
N LYS A 591 22.31 -3.74 -19.66
CA LYS A 591 23.68 -3.69 -19.14
C LYS A 591 24.66 -4.43 -20.06
N THR A 592 24.28 -5.63 -20.49
CA THR A 592 25.09 -6.46 -21.41
C THR A 592 25.23 -5.80 -22.78
N PHE A 593 24.22 -5.05 -23.22
CA PHE A 593 24.29 -4.31 -24.48
C PHE A 593 25.27 -3.14 -24.40
N PHE A 594 25.25 -2.36 -23.31
CA PHE A 594 26.14 -1.21 -23.13
C PHE A 594 27.55 -1.56 -22.62
N SER A 595 27.85 -2.82 -22.30
CA SER A 595 29.22 -3.25 -21.96
C SER A 595 30.13 -3.43 -23.18
N SER A 596 29.58 -3.43 -24.39
CA SER A 596 30.36 -3.49 -25.63
C SER A 596 31.11 -2.17 -25.88
N PRO A 597 32.38 -2.21 -26.33
CA PRO A 597 33.16 -1.00 -26.61
C PRO A 597 32.74 -0.29 -27.90
N ARG A 598 31.95 -0.95 -28.76
CA ARG A 598 31.49 -0.43 -30.05
C ARG A 598 29.99 -0.66 -30.23
N PHE A 599 29.38 0.21 -31.03
CA PHE A 599 27.96 0.16 -31.36
C PHE A 599 27.75 0.26 -32.87
N ALA A 600 26.61 -0.20 -33.37
CA ALA A 600 26.19 0.03 -34.74
C ALA A 600 24.67 0.21 -34.86
N VAL A 601 24.24 0.94 -35.88
CA VAL A 601 22.82 1.27 -36.11
C VAL A 601 22.39 0.75 -37.48
N VAL A 602 21.63 -0.35 -37.50
CA VAL A 602 21.08 -0.94 -38.73
C VAL A 602 19.78 -0.24 -39.10
N GLY A 603 19.75 0.34 -40.30
CA GLY A 603 18.66 1.22 -40.74
C GLY A 603 18.96 2.71 -40.50
N ALA A 604 20.23 3.07 -40.29
CA ALA A 604 20.66 4.47 -40.18
C ALA A 604 20.24 5.28 -41.43
N SER A 605 19.85 6.55 -41.26
CA SER A 605 19.29 7.36 -42.33
C SER A 605 19.88 8.77 -42.41
N GLN A 606 20.01 9.31 -43.62
CA GLN A 606 20.39 10.70 -43.86
C GLN A 606 19.24 11.66 -43.49
N ASP A 607 18.00 11.17 -43.49
CA ASP A 607 16.79 11.94 -43.23
C ASP A 607 16.62 12.17 -41.72
N PRO A 608 16.72 13.42 -41.23
CA PRO A 608 16.63 13.74 -39.80
C PRO A 608 15.28 13.39 -39.15
N THR A 609 14.23 13.22 -39.96
CA THR A 609 12.90 12.88 -39.46
C THR A 609 12.79 11.41 -39.05
N LYS A 610 13.64 10.53 -39.61
CA LYS A 610 13.58 9.08 -39.40
C LYS A 610 14.28 8.65 -38.13
N PHE A 611 13.71 7.64 -37.45
CA PHE A 611 14.28 7.08 -36.22
C PHE A 611 15.72 6.58 -36.39
N GLY A 612 16.06 6.01 -37.55
CA GLY A 612 17.44 5.59 -37.83
C GLY A 612 18.46 6.74 -37.79
N HIS A 613 18.05 7.98 -38.11
CA HIS A 613 18.90 9.16 -37.94
C HIS A 613 18.98 9.57 -36.47
N LYS A 614 17.84 9.64 -35.79
CA LYS A 614 17.75 10.05 -34.37
C LYS A 614 18.53 9.12 -33.45
N VAL A 615 18.39 7.80 -33.62
CA VAL A 615 19.12 6.80 -32.83
C VAL A 615 20.62 6.88 -33.12
N PHE A 616 21.03 7.06 -34.38
CA PHE A 616 22.44 7.23 -34.70
C PHE A 616 23.04 8.50 -34.12
N ALA A 617 22.34 9.63 -34.20
CA ALA A 617 22.73 10.88 -33.57
C ALA A 617 22.86 10.71 -32.04
N TRP A 618 21.90 10.04 -31.40
CA TRP A 618 21.93 9.79 -29.96
C TRP A 618 23.20 9.06 -29.51
N TYR A 619 23.66 8.03 -30.23
CA TYR A 619 24.93 7.39 -29.88
C TYR A 619 26.13 8.34 -29.96
N LEU A 620 26.18 9.19 -30.98
CA LEU A 620 27.28 10.15 -31.17
C LEU A 620 27.26 11.25 -30.11
N ASP A 621 26.07 11.77 -29.77
CA ASP A 621 25.88 12.78 -28.72
C ASP A 621 26.35 12.26 -27.35
N HIS A 622 26.28 10.94 -27.13
CA HIS A 622 26.77 10.26 -25.93
C HIS A 622 28.22 9.79 -26.01
N SER A 623 28.96 10.23 -27.03
CA SER A 623 30.36 9.85 -27.26
C SER A 623 30.58 8.33 -27.38
N LEU A 624 29.56 7.59 -27.83
CA LEU A 624 29.64 6.15 -28.09
C LEU A 624 30.10 5.92 -29.53
N LEU A 625 31.05 4.98 -29.72
CA LEU A 625 31.59 4.64 -31.03
C LEU A 625 30.59 3.85 -31.87
N ALA A 626 29.71 4.58 -32.57
CA ALA A 626 28.67 4.00 -33.42
C ALA A 626 29.02 4.01 -34.92
N THR A 627 28.81 2.89 -35.61
CA THR A 627 28.91 2.78 -37.08
C THR A 627 27.51 2.75 -37.71
N PRO A 628 27.17 3.62 -38.68
CA PRO A 628 25.89 3.56 -39.37
C PRO A 628 25.89 2.43 -40.42
N ILE A 629 24.85 1.59 -40.45
CA ILE A 629 24.70 0.54 -41.46
C ILE A 629 23.55 0.92 -42.40
N ASN A 630 23.90 1.15 -43.67
CA ASN A 630 22.95 1.47 -44.73
C ASN A 630 23.51 1.05 -46.10
N PRO A 631 22.85 0.13 -46.84
CA PRO A 631 23.35 -0.36 -48.13
C PRO A 631 23.20 0.63 -49.29
N ARG A 632 22.47 1.74 -49.11
CA ARG A 632 22.13 2.69 -50.20
C ARG A 632 22.84 4.03 -50.11
N ALA A 633 23.26 4.44 -48.92
CA ALA A 633 23.99 5.68 -48.69
C ALA A 633 25.45 5.34 -48.36
N ALA A 634 26.42 6.08 -48.90
CA ALA A 634 27.85 5.86 -48.63
C ALA A 634 28.34 6.52 -47.32
N SER A 635 27.57 7.47 -46.78
CA SER A 635 27.82 8.10 -45.48
C SER A 635 26.49 8.64 -44.92
N ILE A 636 26.43 8.84 -43.60
CA ILE A 636 25.36 9.56 -42.90
C ILE A 636 25.95 10.81 -42.24
N THR A 637 25.35 11.97 -42.46
CA THR A 637 25.82 13.23 -41.86
C THR A 637 25.04 13.57 -40.59
N ILE A 638 25.73 13.70 -39.46
CA ILE A 638 25.19 14.20 -38.18
C ILE A 638 25.99 15.44 -37.78
N SER A 639 25.32 16.54 -37.40
CA SER A 639 25.97 17.77 -36.91
C SER A 639 27.12 18.28 -37.80
N SER A 640 26.93 18.23 -39.11
CA SER A 640 27.92 18.60 -40.16
C SER A 640 29.14 17.69 -40.33
N THR A 641 29.17 16.53 -39.68
CA THR A 641 30.23 15.52 -39.83
C THR A 641 29.70 14.31 -40.61
N ALA A 642 30.41 13.88 -41.65
CA ALA A 642 30.03 12.71 -42.44
C ALA A 642 30.64 11.43 -41.86
N HIS A 643 29.79 10.45 -41.53
CA HIS A 643 30.19 9.15 -40.99
C HIS A 643 30.04 8.08 -42.08
N PRO A 644 31.11 7.40 -42.51
CA PRO A 644 31.04 6.33 -43.51
C PRO A 644 30.10 5.21 -43.08
N THR A 645 29.30 4.71 -44.00
CA THR A 645 28.38 3.60 -43.74
C THR A 645 29.02 2.26 -44.04
N ALA A 646 28.68 1.25 -43.23
CA ALA A 646 28.90 -0.14 -43.58
C ALA A 646 27.71 -0.66 -44.43
N PRO A 647 27.95 -1.46 -45.49
CA PRO A 647 26.88 -1.98 -46.34
C PRO A 647 26.04 -3.07 -45.66
N SER A 648 26.60 -3.79 -44.68
CA SER A 648 25.91 -4.82 -43.90
C SER A 648 26.58 -5.05 -42.54
N VAL A 649 26.01 -5.91 -41.69
CA VAL A 649 26.57 -6.23 -40.37
C VAL A 649 27.92 -6.96 -40.51
N SER A 650 28.07 -7.83 -41.51
CA SER A 650 29.32 -8.56 -41.77
C SER A 650 30.49 -7.67 -42.18
N ALA A 651 30.23 -6.43 -42.59
CA ALA A 651 31.25 -5.45 -42.97
C ALA A 651 31.74 -4.59 -41.79
N LEU A 652 31.25 -4.86 -40.56
CA LEU A 652 31.76 -4.20 -39.37
C LEU A 652 33.21 -4.64 -39.09
N PRO A 653 34.08 -3.74 -38.61
CA PRO A 653 35.49 -4.04 -38.39
C PRO A 653 35.75 -5.00 -37.22
N SER A 654 34.85 -5.06 -36.23
CA SER A 654 34.99 -5.91 -35.03
C SER A 654 33.61 -6.31 -34.51
N PRO A 655 32.87 -7.16 -35.25
CA PRO A 655 31.48 -7.49 -34.93
C PRO A 655 31.32 -8.17 -33.57
N GLU A 656 32.31 -8.94 -33.09
CA GLU A 656 32.26 -9.60 -31.78
C GLU A 656 32.32 -8.63 -30.59
N GLU A 657 32.78 -7.39 -30.84
CA GLU A 657 32.85 -6.30 -29.86
C GLU A 657 31.77 -5.23 -30.08
N THR A 658 30.84 -5.45 -31.03
CA THR A 658 29.88 -4.43 -31.46
C THR A 658 28.44 -4.80 -31.11
N SER A 659 27.81 -4.06 -30.20
CA SER A 659 26.35 -4.16 -29.94
C SER A 659 25.54 -3.41 -31.00
N ILE A 660 24.38 -3.94 -31.41
CA ILE A 660 23.66 -3.39 -32.58
C ILE A 660 22.22 -2.97 -32.27
N SER A 661 21.86 -1.73 -32.57
CA SER A 661 20.46 -1.27 -32.64
C SER A 661 19.87 -1.49 -34.02
N ILE A 662 18.65 -2.05 -34.09
CA ILE A 662 17.98 -2.40 -35.36
C ILE A 662 16.69 -1.59 -35.50
N ILE A 663 16.58 -0.87 -36.63
CA ILE A 663 15.45 0.01 -36.99
C ILE A 663 14.94 -0.34 -38.41
N THR A 664 15.17 -1.57 -38.87
CA THR A 664 14.64 -2.06 -40.14
C THR A 664 13.19 -2.51 -39.98
N PRO A 665 12.36 -2.48 -41.04
CA PRO A 665 11.01 -3.06 -41.00
C PRO A 665 11.05 -4.55 -40.61
N PRO A 666 9.99 -5.10 -39.96
CA PRO A 666 9.98 -6.48 -39.46
C PRO A 666 10.35 -7.52 -40.52
N SER A 667 9.91 -7.31 -41.76
CA SER A 667 10.19 -8.19 -42.91
C SER A 667 11.67 -8.35 -43.27
N ALA A 668 12.54 -7.42 -42.83
CA ALA A 668 13.99 -7.47 -43.05
C ALA A 668 14.78 -7.83 -41.77
N THR A 669 14.18 -7.65 -40.59
CA THR A 669 14.88 -7.76 -39.30
C THR A 669 15.37 -9.17 -38.99
N LEU A 670 14.61 -10.22 -39.34
CA LEU A 670 15.05 -11.60 -39.10
C LEU A 670 16.31 -11.97 -39.91
N ALA A 671 16.46 -11.45 -41.13
CA ALA A 671 17.65 -11.65 -41.94
C ALA A 671 18.87 -10.94 -41.33
N VAL A 672 18.68 -9.71 -40.85
CA VAL A 672 19.71 -8.94 -40.13
C VAL A 672 20.14 -9.66 -38.84
N LEU A 673 19.20 -10.23 -38.08
CA LEU A 673 19.51 -10.98 -36.86
C LEU A 673 20.33 -12.25 -37.17
N ARG A 674 20.00 -12.98 -38.25
CA ARG A 674 20.79 -14.15 -38.66
C ARG A 674 22.21 -13.76 -39.09
N GLU A 675 22.34 -12.66 -39.83
CA GLU A 675 23.66 -12.12 -40.22
C GLU A 675 24.47 -11.69 -38.99
N ALA A 676 23.87 -10.94 -38.07
CA ALA A 676 24.51 -10.50 -36.83
C ALA A 676 24.96 -11.69 -35.98
N LYS A 677 24.14 -12.74 -35.88
CA LYS A 677 24.50 -13.96 -35.16
C LYS A 677 25.69 -14.68 -35.82
N ALA A 678 25.71 -14.77 -37.16
CA ALA A 678 26.81 -15.38 -37.91
C ALA A 678 28.12 -14.58 -37.79
N ALA A 679 28.03 -13.24 -37.71
CA ALA A 679 29.16 -12.34 -37.49
C ALA A 679 29.65 -12.29 -36.04
N GLY A 680 29.00 -12.99 -35.10
CA GLY A 680 29.44 -13.06 -33.70
C GLY A 680 29.00 -11.89 -32.81
N VAL A 681 28.03 -11.09 -33.25
CA VAL A 681 27.52 -9.93 -32.49
C VAL A 681 27.01 -10.36 -31.11
N PRO A 682 27.44 -9.71 -30.01
CA PRO A 682 27.10 -10.14 -28.66
C PRO A 682 25.67 -9.80 -28.26
N ALA A 683 25.18 -8.61 -28.62
CA ALA A 683 23.90 -8.08 -28.17
C ALA A 683 23.19 -7.25 -29.24
N VAL A 684 21.85 -7.32 -29.24
CA VAL A 684 20.99 -6.62 -30.20
C VAL A 684 19.85 -5.91 -29.48
N TRP A 685 19.47 -4.73 -30.00
CA TRP A 685 18.34 -3.95 -29.50
C TRP A 685 17.39 -3.58 -30.65
N LEU A 686 16.25 -4.25 -30.67
CA LEU A 686 15.17 -4.05 -31.62
C LEU A 686 14.33 -2.84 -31.19
N GLN A 687 14.37 -1.75 -31.96
CA GLN A 687 13.58 -0.56 -31.67
C GLN A 687 12.08 -0.81 -31.97
N PRO A 688 11.15 -0.04 -31.37
CA PRO A 688 9.73 -0.17 -31.66
C PRO A 688 9.43 -0.11 -33.17
N GLY A 689 8.53 -0.99 -33.62
CA GLY A 689 8.18 -1.14 -35.04
C GLY A 689 9.20 -1.88 -35.91
N SER A 690 10.33 -2.35 -35.36
CA SER A 690 11.35 -3.07 -36.13
C SER A 690 11.22 -4.60 -36.13
N PHE A 691 10.30 -5.18 -35.37
CA PHE A 691 10.23 -6.62 -35.16
C PHE A 691 8.80 -7.14 -35.13
N ASP A 692 8.66 -8.43 -35.41
CA ASP A 692 7.48 -9.26 -35.14
C ASP A 692 7.81 -10.29 -34.03
N ASP A 693 6.85 -11.13 -33.68
CA ASP A 693 7.02 -12.14 -32.62
C ASP A 693 8.16 -13.12 -32.93
N GLU A 694 8.35 -13.50 -34.20
CA GLU A 694 9.41 -14.41 -34.62
C GLU A 694 10.80 -13.76 -34.47
N GLY A 695 10.96 -12.54 -34.96
CA GLY A 695 12.21 -11.77 -34.86
C GLY A 695 12.60 -11.49 -33.41
N LEU A 696 11.63 -11.12 -32.57
CA LEU A 696 11.88 -10.87 -31.15
C LEU A 696 12.26 -12.15 -30.41
N ALA A 697 11.56 -13.26 -30.66
CA ALA A 697 11.88 -14.55 -30.05
C ALA A 697 13.26 -15.06 -30.47
N TYR A 698 13.63 -14.87 -31.74
CA TYR A 698 14.97 -15.20 -32.24
C TYR A 698 16.05 -14.37 -31.52
N ALA A 699 15.86 -13.06 -31.40
CA ALA A 699 16.81 -12.17 -30.74
C ALA A 699 17.05 -12.55 -29.27
N LYS A 700 15.98 -12.85 -28.53
CA LYS A 700 16.05 -13.24 -27.11
C LYS A 700 16.71 -14.62 -26.90
N ARG A 701 16.62 -15.52 -27.89
CA ARG A 701 17.17 -16.88 -27.79
C ARG A 701 18.63 -16.96 -28.21
N GLU A 702 19.03 -16.24 -29.26
CA GLU A 702 20.32 -16.47 -29.92
C GLU A 702 21.43 -15.51 -29.49
N PHE A 703 21.10 -14.37 -28.90
CA PHE A 703 22.08 -13.36 -28.47
C PHE A 703 22.28 -13.37 -26.96
N LYS A 704 23.45 -12.89 -26.48
CA LYS A 704 23.69 -12.74 -25.04
C LYS A 704 22.72 -11.74 -24.41
N ALA A 705 22.29 -10.76 -25.19
CA ALA A 705 21.21 -9.85 -24.86
C ALA A 705 20.40 -9.49 -26.11
N GLY A 706 19.10 -9.79 -26.07
CA GLY A 706 18.12 -9.39 -27.08
C GLY A 706 17.07 -8.46 -26.46
N ILE A 707 17.16 -7.17 -26.75
CA ILE A 707 16.31 -6.12 -26.15
C ILE A 707 15.18 -5.76 -27.13
N GLY A 708 13.95 -5.72 -26.64
CA GLY A 708 12.75 -5.43 -27.43
C GLY A 708 11.47 -6.00 -26.82
N GLY A 709 10.33 -5.59 -27.36
CA GLY A 709 8.99 -5.92 -26.86
C GLY A 709 8.41 -4.87 -25.91
N ALA A 710 7.34 -5.21 -25.20
CA ALA A 710 6.71 -4.34 -24.20
C ALA A 710 7.60 -4.15 -22.95
N GLY A 711 7.44 -3.01 -22.26
CA GLY A 711 8.05 -2.77 -20.94
C GLY A 711 9.24 -1.80 -20.87
N GLY A 712 9.52 -1.05 -21.94
CA GLY A 712 10.45 0.09 -21.89
C GLY A 712 9.76 1.36 -21.39
N MET A 713 10.50 2.41 -21.09
CA MET A 713 9.97 3.71 -20.62
C MET A 713 9.10 4.44 -21.66
N GLY A 714 9.06 3.97 -22.91
CA GLY A 714 8.20 4.49 -23.97
C GLY A 714 6.91 3.68 -24.15
N GLU A 715 5.83 4.35 -24.58
CA GLU A 715 4.50 3.76 -24.82
C GLU A 715 4.50 2.61 -25.85
N GLU A 716 5.51 2.56 -26.74
CA GLU A 716 5.64 1.56 -27.82
C GLU A 716 6.69 0.47 -27.54
N GLY A 717 7.25 0.41 -26.32
CA GLY A 717 8.26 -0.56 -25.90
C GLY A 717 9.68 0.00 -25.78
N TRP A 718 10.67 -0.89 -25.72
CA TRP A 718 12.07 -0.53 -25.42
C TRP A 718 12.75 0.26 -26.53
N CYS A 719 13.13 1.50 -26.22
CA CYS A 719 13.68 2.44 -27.20
C CYS A 719 14.98 3.05 -26.67
N VAL A 720 16.05 3.06 -27.47
CA VAL A 720 17.34 3.66 -27.08
C VAL A 720 17.18 5.16 -26.76
N LEU A 721 16.29 5.87 -27.46
CA LEU A 721 16.05 7.30 -27.22
C LEU A 721 15.35 7.59 -25.88
N VAL A 722 14.76 6.58 -25.24
CA VAL A 722 14.00 6.73 -24.00
C VAL A 722 14.69 5.99 -22.85
N ASP A 723 15.17 4.77 -23.11
CA ASP A 723 15.77 3.85 -22.14
C ASP A 723 17.31 3.88 -22.15
N GLY A 724 17.94 4.54 -23.13
CA GLY A 724 19.39 4.51 -23.31
C GLY A 724 20.16 5.19 -22.18
N GLU A 725 19.68 6.32 -21.67
CA GLU A 725 20.32 7.08 -20.58
C GLU A 725 20.51 6.22 -19.33
N GLU A 726 19.40 5.64 -18.86
CA GLU A 726 19.40 4.79 -17.68
C GLU A 726 20.21 3.51 -17.91
N GLY A 727 20.14 2.96 -19.14
CA GLY A 727 20.95 1.80 -19.52
C GLY A 727 22.46 2.04 -19.41
N MET A 728 22.94 3.19 -19.91
CA MET A 728 24.34 3.58 -19.80
C MET A 728 24.76 3.85 -18.36
N ARG A 729 23.92 4.54 -17.58
CA ARG A 729 24.19 4.86 -16.18
C ARG A 729 24.45 3.60 -15.36
N VAL A 730 23.58 2.60 -15.52
CA VAL A 730 23.66 1.34 -14.78
C VAL A 730 24.84 0.48 -15.24
N ALA A 731 25.18 0.47 -16.53
CA ALA A 731 26.36 -0.23 -17.04
C ALA A 731 27.68 0.37 -16.51
N LYS A 732 27.76 1.70 -16.38
CA LYS A 732 28.93 2.39 -15.82
C LYS A 732 29.12 2.12 -14.32
N GLN A 733 28.04 2.02 -13.55
CA GLN A 733 28.11 1.67 -12.12
C GLN A 733 28.65 0.25 -11.89
N ASP A 734 28.18 -0.73 -12.66
CA ASP A 734 28.66 -2.13 -12.56
C ASP A 734 30.14 -2.27 -12.97
N LEU A 735 30.61 -1.47 -13.93
CA LEU A 735 32.03 -1.43 -14.28
C LEU A 735 32.89 -0.82 -13.17
N ALA A 736 32.39 0.21 -12.49
CA ALA A 736 33.06 0.86 -11.36
C ALA A 736 33.09 0.00 -10.09
N GLU A 737 32.12 -0.90 -9.90
CA GLU A 737 32.09 -1.86 -8.79
C GLU A 737 33.02 -3.08 -9.02
N LYS A 738 33.39 -3.36 -10.28
CA LYS A 738 34.25 -4.47 -10.67
C LYS A 738 35.74 -4.10 -10.82
N LEU A 739 36.05 -2.80 -10.85
CA LEU A 739 37.40 -2.23 -10.84
C LEU A 739 37.79 -1.81 -9.42
#